data_AF-A0A961AET6-F1
#
_entry.id   AF-A0A961AET6-F1
#
_cell.length_a   1.000
_cell.length_b   1.000
_cell.length_c   1.000
_cell.angle_alpha   90.00
_cell.angle_beta   90.00
_cell.angle_gamma   90.00
#
_symmetry.space_group_name_H-M   'P 1'
#
loop_
_entity.id
_entity.type
_entity.pdbx_description
1 polymer ?
#
loop_
_entity_poly.entity_id
_entity_poly.type
_entity_poly.pdbx_seq_one_letter_code
_entity_poly.pdbx_strand_id
1 'polypeptide(L)'
;MRASSTKLTLVTLCLLSLLSAFLLFQVQPVISKFILPWFGGSPGVWTTCMLFFQTVLFAGYAYAHALTRLPLRWQALVHGLLVLAACVLLPISPAETWKPEGTEDPALRILLLLLATVGLPYFMLSSTSPLVQVWFTRAVPGGRPWRLYALSNVGSLAALLTYPFFFEVRWDVRQQTWGWSVGFVLFALLTVLVLWRDRQGADSALSPADEVVEKEAPSWGRRLAWLLLPALGSVLLLAGTNHVCQDVAVIPFLWVVPLSLYLLTFILCFESDRIYQPALAAVLAVAAALAAVFYPEWKEADMGFRMELAVSFGAVFFGCMLCHGELVRLKPAASRLTEFYLVMSAGGALGGLLVSQLATRLFDRYLEWPLALMALLLLAVLVAARPAFGLKSTQARWAVPVALLALGGYGVWRMALQALEDDERIVRARNFYGAISVYEGYDDATEQPYRYLYYGGIIHGLQNLGDGYRTEPVSYYGRHTGIGRALRTLEGKTDARVGVIGMGTASAVVYGQSGQHWTFYEINPQIYEVAREYFTYLDDFEARGGELEVVMGDARLALERAPSQQFDVLLLDAFSGDSVPVHLLTREAFEIYQRHMKPGGIIVVHCTNRYLALASVALKAAQSLGYHTTRIGTDEDGDHEITDYVLLTHDEAFLQANPPESPFAEIELDVPEWTDRRHNLFEILEKE
;
A
#
# COMPACT_ATOMS: atom_id res chain seq x y z
N MET A 1 47.42 -17.31 7.79
CA MET A 1 46.13 -17.95 8.20
C MET A 1 45.15 -16.99 8.87
N ARG A 2 45.51 -16.23 9.93
CA ARG A 2 44.58 -15.28 10.61
C ARG A 2 43.94 -14.23 9.68
N ALA A 3 44.70 -13.57 8.80
CA ALA A 3 44.16 -12.57 7.87
C ALA A 3 43.17 -13.11 6.82
N SER A 4 43.29 -14.39 6.45
CA SER A 4 42.35 -15.07 5.54
C SER A 4 41.03 -15.42 6.27
N SER A 5 41.11 -15.81 7.54
CA SER A 5 39.95 -16.09 8.39
C SER A 5 39.11 -14.85 8.68
N THR A 6 39.74 -13.70 8.92
CA THR A 6 39.02 -12.43 9.16
C THR A 6 38.28 -11.95 7.90
N LYS A 7 38.91 -12.02 6.73
CA LYS A 7 38.27 -11.67 5.44
C LYS A 7 37.05 -12.55 5.16
N LEU A 8 37.16 -13.85 5.37
CA LEU A 8 36.05 -14.78 5.15
C LEU A 8 34.88 -14.53 6.11
N THR A 9 35.18 -14.21 7.38
CA THR A 9 34.15 -13.84 8.37
C THR A 9 33.42 -12.56 7.97
N LEU A 10 34.16 -11.54 7.52
CA LEU A 10 33.60 -10.30 7.01
C LEU A 10 32.65 -10.53 5.82
N VAL A 11 33.10 -11.29 4.81
CA VAL A 11 32.27 -11.63 3.66
C VAL A 11 31.00 -12.37 4.09
N THR A 12 31.12 -13.30 5.03
CA THR A 12 29.96 -14.05 5.55
C THR A 12 28.96 -13.12 6.23
N LEU A 13 29.41 -12.17 7.06
CA LEU A 13 28.54 -11.18 7.71
C LEU A 13 27.86 -10.25 6.70
N CYS A 14 28.58 -9.80 5.66
CA CYS A 14 28.01 -8.99 4.59
C CYS A 14 26.93 -9.75 3.81
N LEU A 15 27.20 -11.00 3.43
CA LEU A 15 26.24 -11.86 2.73
C LEU A 15 25.02 -12.14 3.60
N LEU A 16 25.22 -12.44 4.88
CA LEU A 16 24.14 -12.66 5.84
C LEU A 16 23.25 -11.41 5.97
N SER A 17 23.86 -10.23 6.10
CA SER A 17 23.13 -8.96 6.19
C SER A 17 22.33 -8.63 4.92
N LEU A 18 22.92 -8.85 3.74
CA LEU A 18 22.25 -8.61 2.46
C LEU A 18 21.09 -9.56 2.26
N LEU A 19 21.33 -10.87 2.44
CA LEU A 19 20.33 -11.90 2.22
C LEU A 19 19.18 -11.77 3.22
N SER A 20 19.47 -11.53 4.50
CA SER A 20 18.42 -11.39 5.50
C SER A 20 17.50 -10.21 5.20
N ALA A 21 18.07 -9.07 4.80
CA ALA A 21 17.32 -7.87 4.48
C ALA A 21 16.52 -8.01 3.17
N PHE A 22 17.13 -8.63 2.16
CA PHE A 22 16.45 -8.95 0.91
C PHE A 22 15.22 -9.83 1.16
N LEU A 23 15.37 -10.93 1.91
CA LEU A 23 14.26 -11.83 2.24
C LEU A 23 13.21 -11.16 3.12
N LEU A 24 13.64 -10.38 4.13
CA LEU A 24 12.75 -9.65 5.04
C LEU A 24 11.85 -8.67 4.28
N PHE A 25 12.39 -8.03 3.25
CA PHE A 25 11.63 -7.07 2.48
C PHE A 25 10.80 -7.74 1.38
N GLN A 26 11.36 -8.75 0.70
CA GLN A 26 10.68 -9.48 -0.37
C GLN A 26 9.46 -10.26 0.12
N VAL A 27 9.44 -10.73 1.37
CA VAL A 27 8.34 -11.55 1.88
C VAL A 27 7.02 -10.80 1.97
N GLN A 28 7.08 -9.48 2.15
CA GLN A 28 5.90 -8.63 2.31
C GLN A 28 5.01 -8.67 1.06
N PRO A 29 5.51 -8.33 -0.15
CA PRO A 29 4.68 -8.41 -1.34
C PRO A 29 4.35 -9.85 -1.76
N VAL A 30 5.19 -10.86 -1.44
CA VAL A 30 4.87 -12.28 -1.65
C VAL A 30 3.62 -12.68 -0.87
N ILE A 31 3.54 -12.34 0.42
CA ILE A 31 2.38 -12.72 1.23
C ILE A 31 1.16 -11.85 0.88
N SER A 32 1.36 -10.58 0.54
CA SER A 32 0.29 -9.70 0.05
C SER A 32 -0.47 -10.32 -1.12
N LYS A 33 0.22 -11.00 -2.05
CA LYS A 33 -0.43 -11.70 -3.17
C LYS A 33 -1.38 -12.83 -2.77
N PHE A 34 -1.16 -13.48 -1.63
CA PHE A 34 -2.08 -14.52 -1.16
C PHE A 34 -3.32 -13.94 -0.47
N ILE A 35 -3.15 -12.82 0.25
CA ILE A 35 -4.21 -12.26 1.09
C ILE A 35 -5.09 -11.27 0.33
N LEU A 36 -4.57 -10.57 -0.69
CA LEU A 36 -5.34 -9.63 -1.50
C LEU A 36 -6.62 -10.26 -2.09
N PRO A 37 -6.59 -11.50 -2.63
CA PRO A 37 -7.81 -12.18 -3.08
C PRO A 37 -8.85 -12.48 -2.00
N TRP A 38 -8.46 -12.43 -0.72
CA TRP A 38 -9.33 -12.81 0.39
C TRP A 38 -9.90 -11.60 1.12
N PHE A 39 -9.15 -10.50 1.18
CA PHE A 39 -9.51 -9.31 1.94
C PHE A 39 -9.73 -8.06 1.05
N GLY A 40 -9.53 -8.18 -0.26
CA GLY A 40 -9.65 -7.10 -1.23
C GLY A 40 -8.36 -6.29 -1.44
N GLY A 41 -8.39 -5.39 -2.42
CA GLY A 41 -7.27 -4.52 -2.79
C GLY A 41 -7.15 -3.22 -1.99
N SER A 42 -7.76 -3.13 -0.81
CA SER A 42 -7.90 -1.85 -0.10
C SER A 42 -6.60 -1.35 0.55
N PRO A 43 -6.47 -0.03 0.78
CA PRO A 43 -5.40 0.53 1.60
C PRO A 43 -5.33 -0.09 3.01
N GLY A 44 -6.45 -0.54 3.57
CA GLY A 44 -6.50 -1.19 4.89
C GLY A 44 -5.72 -2.50 4.97
N VAL A 45 -5.73 -3.32 3.92
CA VAL A 45 -4.93 -4.55 3.86
C VAL A 45 -3.44 -4.23 3.92
N TRP A 46 -3.02 -3.24 3.13
CA TRP A 46 -1.62 -2.78 3.10
C TRP A 46 -1.16 -2.20 4.44
N THR A 47 -1.94 -1.30 5.04
CA THR A 47 -1.58 -0.67 6.31
C THR A 47 -1.54 -1.67 7.46
N THR A 48 -2.44 -2.66 7.48
CA THR A 48 -2.44 -3.75 8.46
C THR A 48 -1.19 -4.62 8.32
N CYS A 49 -0.79 -4.95 7.08
CA CYS A 49 0.46 -5.68 6.83
C CYS A 49 1.68 -4.89 7.29
N MET A 50 1.74 -3.60 6.96
CA MET A 50 2.83 -2.71 7.39
C MET A 50 2.94 -2.66 8.91
N LEU A 51 1.80 -2.52 9.61
CA LEU A 51 1.75 -2.55 11.07
C LEU A 51 2.33 -3.86 11.63
N PHE A 52 1.90 -5.01 11.08
CA PHE A 52 2.44 -6.32 11.48
C PHE A 52 3.95 -6.36 11.32
N PHE A 53 4.46 -6.06 10.12
CA PHE A 53 5.88 -6.15 9.81
C PHE A 53 6.72 -5.20 10.67
N GLN A 54 6.26 -3.97 10.90
CA GLN A 54 6.94 -3.01 11.77
C GLN A 54 6.97 -3.48 13.23
N THR A 55 5.87 -4.06 13.72
CA THR A 55 5.77 -4.57 15.09
C THR A 55 6.68 -5.78 15.31
N VAL A 56 6.70 -6.73 14.36
CA VAL A 56 7.57 -7.92 14.44
C VAL A 56 9.04 -7.55 14.19
N LEU A 57 9.32 -6.51 13.39
CA LEU A 57 10.66 -5.94 13.23
C LEU A 57 11.17 -5.40 14.57
N PHE A 58 10.37 -4.58 15.25
CA PHE A 58 10.67 -4.10 16.60
C PHE A 58 10.86 -5.26 17.59
N ALA A 59 10.00 -6.27 17.56
CA ALA A 59 10.12 -7.45 18.41
C ALA A 59 11.45 -8.20 18.17
N GLY A 60 11.87 -8.37 16.91
CA GLY A 60 13.14 -9.01 16.57
C GLY A 60 14.36 -8.21 17.06
N TYR A 61 14.27 -6.88 17.03
CA TYR A 61 15.30 -5.99 17.58
C TYR A 61 15.34 -6.04 19.11
N ALA A 62 14.17 -6.10 19.77
CA ALA A 62 14.07 -6.29 21.21
C ALA A 62 14.67 -7.63 21.64
N TYR A 63 14.37 -8.70 20.87
CA TYR A 63 14.96 -10.01 21.04
C TYR A 63 16.49 -9.97 20.88
N ALA A 64 17.02 -9.35 19.82
CA ALA A 64 18.46 -9.21 19.64
C ALA A 64 19.13 -8.44 20.79
N HIS A 65 18.49 -7.37 21.27
CA HIS A 65 18.97 -6.60 22.42
C HIS A 65 18.99 -7.42 23.72
N ALA A 66 17.98 -8.26 23.95
CA ALA A 66 17.95 -9.16 25.09
C ALA A 66 18.97 -10.31 24.96
N LEU A 67 19.03 -10.94 23.79
CA LEU A 67 19.92 -12.07 23.49
C LEU A 67 21.39 -11.69 23.70
N THR A 68 21.79 -10.50 23.26
CA THR A 68 23.19 -10.04 23.35
C THR A 68 23.69 -9.86 24.79
N ARG A 69 22.80 -9.85 25.79
CA ARG A 69 23.14 -9.82 27.23
C ARG A 69 23.42 -11.20 27.82
N LEU A 70 23.07 -12.29 27.12
CA LEU A 70 23.32 -13.65 27.57
C LEU A 70 24.76 -14.08 27.24
N PRO A 71 25.30 -15.11 27.92
CA PRO A 71 26.57 -15.72 27.52
C PRO A 71 26.51 -16.28 26.09
N LEU A 72 27.62 -16.22 25.34
CA LEU A 72 27.69 -16.60 23.91
C LEU A 72 27.13 -17.99 23.59
N ARG A 73 27.34 -18.97 24.49
CA ARG A 73 26.79 -20.32 24.35
C ARG A 73 25.26 -20.32 24.23
N TRP A 74 24.59 -19.47 25.02
CA TRP A 74 23.14 -19.33 25.03
C TRP A 74 22.67 -18.49 23.85
N GLN A 75 23.44 -17.49 23.43
CA GLN A 75 23.16 -16.75 22.19
C GLN A 75 23.08 -17.70 20.99
N ALA A 76 24.10 -18.55 20.82
CA ALA A 76 24.16 -19.51 19.73
C ALA A 76 23.07 -20.60 19.82
N LEU A 77 22.81 -21.12 21.02
CA LEU A 77 21.79 -22.16 21.21
C LEU A 77 20.38 -21.62 20.97
N VAL A 78 20.00 -20.51 21.61
CA VAL A 78 18.64 -19.95 21.51
C VAL A 78 18.37 -19.49 20.07
N HIS A 79 19.29 -18.72 19.48
CA HIS A 79 19.08 -18.23 18.13
C HIS A 79 19.14 -19.35 17.09
N GLY A 80 20.07 -20.29 17.23
CA GLY A 80 20.16 -21.45 16.34
C GLY A 80 18.89 -22.30 16.37
N LEU A 81 18.33 -22.58 17.56
CA LEU A 81 17.08 -23.33 17.70
C LEU A 81 15.89 -22.58 17.08
N LEU A 82 15.78 -21.27 17.28
CA LEU A 82 14.69 -20.48 16.72
C LEU A 82 14.78 -20.38 15.18
N VAL A 83 15.98 -20.26 14.62
CA VAL A 83 16.19 -20.30 13.17
C VAL A 83 15.81 -21.67 12.60
N LEU A 84 16.19 -22.77 13.27
CA LEU A 84 15.78 -24.12 12.86
C LEU A 84 14.26 -24.32 12.97
N ALA A 85 13.63 -23.81 14.03
CA ALA A 85 12.18 -23.83 14.17
C ALA A 85 11.48 -23.03 13.06
N ALA A 86 12.04 -21.89 12.65
CA ALA A 86 11.54 -21.12 11.51
C ALA A 86 11.65 -21.90 10.19
N CYS A 87 12.68 -22.73 10.00
CA CYS A 87 12.79 -23.60 8.83
C CYS A 87 11.69 -24.67 8.77
N VAL A 88 11.18 -25.14 9.92
CA VAL A 88 10.08 -26.13 9.98
C VAL A 88 8.76 -25.54 9.48
N LEU A 89 8.59 -24.22 9.57
CA LEU A 89 7.38 -23.53 9.12
C LEU A 89 7.38 -23.22 7.61
N LEU A 90 8.40 -23.65 6.86
CA LEU A 90 8.45 -23.47 5.42
C LEU A 90 7.66 -24.57 4.67
N PRO A 91 6.95 -24.26 3.57
CA PRO A 91 6.83 -22.93 2.95
C PRO A 91 5.80 -22.03 3.68
N ILE A 92 5.98 -20.72 3.57
CA ILE A 92 5.13 -19.68 4.20
C ILE A 92 3.74 -19.49 3.55
N SER A 93 3.25 -20.49 2.82
CA SER A 93 1.98 -20.42 2.10
C SER A 93 0.80 -20.50 3.08
N PRO A 94 -0.13 -19.52 3.11
CA PRO A 94 -1.30 -19.60 3.95
C PRO A 94 -2.24 -20.71 3.47
N ALA A 95 -2.86 -21.43 4.42
CA ALA A 95 -3.87 -22.43 4.12
C ALA A 95 -5.23 -21.78 3.81
N GLU A 96 -6.05 -22.42 2.98
CA GLU A 96 -7.37 -21.90 2.57
C GLU A 96 -8.35 -21.69 3.73
N THR A 97 -8.15 -22.37 4.86
CA THR A 97 -8.94 -22.18 6.09
C THR A 97 -8.87 -20.76 6.66
N TRP A 98 -7.91 -19.94 6.18
CA TRP A 98 -7.78 -18.55 6.57
C TRP A 98 -8.70 -17.59 5.81
N LYS A 99 -9.32 -18.01 4.69
CA LYS A 99 -10.30 -17.21 3.94
C LYS A 99 -11.38 -16.65 4.91
N PRO A 100 -11.70 -15.34 4.87
CA PRO A 100 -12.66 -14.76 5.78
C PRO A 100 -14.09 -15.22 5.45
N GLU A 101 -14.93 -15.34 6.48
CA GLU A 101 -16.33 -15.75 6.32
C GLU A 101 -17.27 -14.57 6.03
N GLY A 102 -16.81 -13.33 6.22
CA GLY A 102 -17.54 -12.08 5.93
C GLY A 102 -17.96 -11.29 7.17
N THR A 103 -18.05 -11.93 8.33
CA THR A 103 -18.47 -11.29 9.60
C THR A 103 -17.31 -10.92 10.53
N GLU A 104 -16.09 -11.30 10.17
CA GLU A 104 -14.89 -11.08 11.00
C GLU A 104 -14.34 -9.65 10.81
N ASP A 105 -13.60 -9.15 11.79
CA ASP A 105 -12.76 -7.96 11.61
C ASP A 105 -11.59 -8.31 10.64
N PRO A 106 -11.55 -7.72 9.43
CA PRO A 106 -10.52 -8.04 8.44
C PRO A 106 -9.11 -7.79 8.97
N ALA A 107 -8.91 -6.72 9.74
CA ALA A 107 -7.59 -6.35 10.23
C ALA A 107 -7.05 -7.39 11.22
N LEU A 108 -7.88 -7.80 12.19
CA LEU A 108 -7.49 -8.82 13.16
C LEU A 108 -7.19 -10.17 12.48
N ARG A 109 -8.01 -10.57 11.51
CA ARG A 109 -7.82 -11.82 10.76
C ARG A 109 -6.51 -11.82 9.98
N ILE A 110 -6.15 -10.72 9.32
CA ILE A 110 -4.87 -10.54 8.63
C ILE A 110 -3.70 -10.66 9.62
N LEU A 111 -3.77 -9.99 10.78
CA LEU A 111 -2.71 -10.06 11.80
C LEU A 111 -2.47 -11.50 12.29
N LEU A 112 -3.54 -12.25 12.54
CA LEU A 112 -3.46 -13.66 12.96
C LEU A 112 -2.89 -14.56 11.86
N LEU A 113 -3.32 -14.36 10.61
CA LEU A 113 -2.82 -15.08 9.44
C LEU A 113 -1.31 -14.85 9.27
N LEU A 114 -0.86 -13.59 9.30
CA LEU A 114 0.55 -13.25 9.17
C LEU A 114 1.38 -13.81 10.33
N LEU A 115 0.86 -13.76 11.56
CA LEU A 115 1.52 -14.33 12.73
C LEU A 115 1.73 -15.85 12.58
N ALA A 116 0.71 -16.57 12.11
CA ALA A 116 0.74 -18.01 11.96
C ALA A 116 1.63 -18.51 10.80
N THR A 117 1.73 -17.72 9.72
CA THR A 117 2.40 -18.15 8.48
C THR A 117 3.83 -17.64 8.37
N VAL A 118 4.04 -16.33 8.55
CA VAL A 118 5.33 -15.67 8.29
C VAL A 118 5.95 -15.07 9.55
N GLY A 119 5.23 -15.04 10.68
CA GLY A 119 5.65 -14.40 11.92
C GLY A 119 7.03 -14.82 12.42
N LEU A 120 7.26 -16.12 12.65
CA LEU A 120 8.55 -16.60 13.15
C LEU A 120 9.70 -16.46 12.13
N PRO A 121 9.54 -16.81 10.83
CA PRO A 121 10.56 -16.54 9.83
C PRO A 121 10.93 -15.05 9.72
N TYR A 122 9.94 -14.16 9.66
CA TYR A 122 10.15 -12.72 9.62
C TYR A 122 10.86 -12.21 10.88
N PHE A 123 10.43 -12.67 12.07
CA PHE A 123 11.05 -12.36 13.35
C PHE A 123 12.54 -12.75 13.41
N MET A 124 12.91 -13.87 12.80
CA MET A 124 14.32 -14.28 12.72
C MET A 124 15.12 -13.42 11.77
N LEU A 125 14.59 -13.11 10.58
CA LEU A 125 15.25 -12.20 9.65
C LEU A 125 15.43 -10.81 10.27
N SER A 126 14.43 -10.30 10.99
CA SER A 126 14.46 -8.96 11.60
C SER A 126 15.51 -8.84 12.70
N SER A 127 15.76 -9.90 13.46
CA SER A 127 16.82 -9.91 14.47
C SER A 127 18.24 -9.79 13.90
N THR A 128 18.43 -10.03 12.60
CA THR A 128 19.76 -10.18 11.97
C THR A 128 20.56 -8.89 11.94
N SER A 129 19.93 -7.76 11.59
CA SER A 129 20.63 -6.47 11.42
C SER A 129 21.38 -6.02 12.70
N PRO A 130 20.75 -5.98 13.89
CA PRO A 130 21.49 -5.67 15.13
C PRO A 130 22.49 -6.76 15.53
N LEU A 131 22.19 -8.05 15.33
CA LEU A 131 23.09 -9.16 15.70
C LEU A 131 24.37 -9.18 14.87
N VAL A 132 24.26 -9.03 13.55
CA VAL A 132 25.40 -9.00 12.62
C VAL A 132 26.35 -7.85 12.96
N GLN A 133 25.83 -6.70 13.38
CA GLN A 133 26.67 -5.58 13.81
C GLN A 133 27.41 -5.86 15.12
N VAL A 134 26.80 -6.57 16.06
CA VAL A 134 27.47 -7.02 17.30
C VAL A 134 28.53 -8.09 17.00
N TRP A 135 28.24 -9.05 16.13
CA TRP A 135 29.23 -10.05 15.71
C TRP A 135 30.39 -9.39 14.93
N PHE A 136 30.10 -8.36 14.15
CA PHE A 136 31.13 -7.58 13.45
C PHE A 136 32.08 -6.86 14.41
N THR A 137 31.58 -6.19 15.46
CA THR A 137 32.45 -5.46 16.40
C THR A 137 33.41 -6.39 17.14
N ARG A 138 33.00 -7.64 17.39
CA ARG A 138 33.87 -8.69 17.96
C ARG A 138 34.89 -9.20 16.93
N ALA A 139 34.45 -9.44 15.70
CA ALA A 139 35.30 -10.00 14.64
C ALA A 139 36.34 -9.00 14.11
N VAL A 140 36.02 -7.70 14.12
CA VAL A 140 36.88 -6.62 13.61
C VAL A 140 36.92 -5.46 14.62
N PRO A 141 37.76 -5.55 15.67
CA PRO A 141 37.94 -4.47 16.64
C PRO A 141 38.34 -3.16 15.95
N GLY A 142 37.71 -2.05 16.33
CA GLY A 142 37.94 -0.73 15.72
C GLY A 142 37.31 -0.52 14.33
N GLY A 143 36.61 -1.53 13.79
CA GLY A 143 35.85 -1.41 12.55
C GLY A 143 34.62 -0.49 12.65
N ARG A 144 34.01 -0.16 11.51
CA ARG A 144 32.80 0.68 11.43
C ARG A 144 31.54 -0.18 11.21
N PRO A 145 30.87 -0.69 12.27
CA PRO A 145 29.73 -1.61 12.13
C PRO A 145 28.53 -0.99 11.39
N TRP A 146 28.37 0.33 11.49
CA TRP A 146 27.23 1.08 10.96
C TRP A 146 27.05 0.96 9.44
N ARG A 147 28.13 0.68 8.67
CA ARG A 147 28.04 0.48 7.22
C ARG A 147 27.29 -0.80 6.84
N LEU A 148 27.23 -1.80 7.73
CA LEU A 148 26.40 -2.99 7.51
C LEU A 148 24.91 -2.65 7.53
N TYR A 149 24.50 -1.59 8.24
CA TYR A 149 23.12 -1.11 8.17
C TYR A 149 22.80 -0.48 6.81
N ALA A 150 23.71 0.29 6.24
CA ALA A 150 23.57 0.79 4.86
C ALA A 150 23.50 -0.38 3.88
N LEU A 151 24.38 -1.38 4.03
CA LEU A 151 24.37 -2.60 3.21
C LEU A 151 23.05 -3.38 3.33
N SER A 152 22.50 -3.52 4.53
CA SER A 152 21.19 -4.12 4.76
C SER A 152 20.10 -3.37 3.99
N ASN A 153 20.09 -2.04 4.01
CA ASN A 153 19.10 -1.25 3.27
C ASN A 153 19.28 -1.36 1.74
N VAL A 154 20.50 -1.56 1.24
CA VAL A 154 20.73 -1.91 -0.18
C VAL A 154 20.04 -3.24 -0.52
N GLY A 155 20.13 -4.24 0.38
CA GLY A 155 19.41 -5.51 0.23
C GLY A 155 17.89 -5.33 0.19
N SER A 156 17.34 -4.52 1.09
CA SER A 156 15.90 -4.17 1.11
C SER A 156 15.47 -3.44 -0.16
N LEU A 157 16.26 -2.47 -0.64
CA LEU A 157 15.97 -1.72 -1.87
C LEU A 157 16.04 -2.63 -3.10
N ALA A 158 17.01 -3.55 -3.15
CA ALA A 158 17.09 -4.53 -4.22
C ALA A 158 15.85 -5.44 -4.23
N ALA A 159 15.37 -5.91 -3.08
CA ALA A 159 14.12 -6.68 -2.99
C ALA A 159 12.90 -5.88 -3.45
N LEU A 160 12.78 -4.62 -3.02
CA LEU A 160 11.70 -3.71 -3.43
C LEU A 160 11.63 -3.55 -4.95
N LEU A 161 12.78 -3.25 -5.59
CA LEU A 161 12.84 -2.98 -7.02
C LEU A 161 12.73 -4.27 -7.85
N THR A 162 13.32 -5.37 -7.39
CA THR A 162 13.28 -6.62 -8.17
C THR A 162 11.94 -7.33 -8.08
N TYR A 163 11.15 -7.14 -7.03
CA TYR A 163 9.91 -7.89 -6.87
C TYR A 163 8.91 -7.68 -8.03
N PRO A 164 8.37 -6.46 -8.27
CA PRO A 164 7.34 -6.26 -9.28
C PRO A 164 7.88 -6.44 -10.71
N PHE A 165 9.16 -6.12 -10.95
CA PHE A 165 9.73 -6.09 -12.31
C PHE A 165 10.45 -7.36 -12.73
N PHE A 166 10.77 -8.28 -11.80
CA PHE A 166 11.48 -9.52 -12.11
C PHE A 166 10.80 -10.76 -11.53
N PHE A 167 10.56 -10.79 -10.22
CA PHE A 167 10.03 -11.98 -9.56
C PHE A 167 8.57 -12.21 -9.90
N GLU A 168 7.75 -11.16 -9.85
CA GLU A 168 6.33 -11.20 -10.15
C GLU A 168 6.05 -11.54 -11.62
N VAL A 169 6.84 -11.01 -12.55
CA VAL A 169 6.69 -11.26 -14.00
C VAL A 169 7.03 -12.71 -14.36
N ARG A 170 8.10 -13.26 -13.74
CA ARG A 170 8.68 -14.55 -14.16
C ARG A 170 8.15 -15.75 -13.40
N TRP A 171 7.71 -15.57 -12.15
CA TRP A 171 7.38 -16.68 -11.28
C TRP A 171 5.94 -16.61 -10.79
N ASP A 172 5.28 -17.77 -10.78
CA ASP A 172 4.00 -17.94 -10.11
C ASP A 172 4.18 -17.82 -8.57
N VAL A 173 3.10 -17.58 -7.84
CA VAL A 173 3.16 -17.36 -6.38
C VAL A 173 3.75 -18.58 -5.63
N ARG A 174 3.60 -19.81 -6.14
CA ARG A 174 4.18 -21.03 -5.54
C ARG A 174 5.70 -21.09 -5.77
N GLN A 175 6.16 -20.72 -6.95
CA GLN A 175 7.59 -20.62 -7.27
C GLN A 175 8.24 -19.53 -6.42
N GLN A 176 7.57 -18.39 -6.23
CA GLN A 176 8.05 -17.33 -5.34
C GLN A 176 8.20 -17.81 -3.89
N THR A 177 7.22 -18.53 -3.33
CA THR A 177 7.29 -19.07 -1.96
C THR A 177 8.38 -20.12 -1.78
N TRP A 178 8.57 -21.03 -2.74
CA TRP A 178 9.67 -22.00 -2.70
C TRP A 178 11.04 -21.33 -2.88
N GLY A 179 11.16 -20.38 -3.81
CA GLY A 179 12.38 -19.60 -4.02
C GLY A 179 12.78 -18.83 -2.77
N TRP A 180 11.81 -18.19 -2.11
CA TRP A 180 12.02 -17.51 -0.83
C TRP A 180 12.42 -18.50 0.28
N SER A 181 11.81 -19.68 0.34
CA SER A 181 12.14 -20.74 1.30
C SER A 181 13.58 -21.26 1.13
N VAL A 182 14.03 -21.43 -0.12
CA VAL A 182 15.44 -21.76 -0.41
C VAL A 182 16.36 -20.65 0.09
N GLY A 183 16.02 -19.39 -0.19
CA GLY A 183 16.74 -18.23 0.35
C GLY A 183 16.80 -18.24 1.88
N PHE A 184 15.71 -18.58 2.56
CA PHE A 184 15.66 -18.67 4.01
C PHE A 184 16.55 -19.79 4.56
N VAL A 185 16.59 -20.96 3.90
CA VAL A 185 17.51 -22.04 4.27
C VAL A 185 18.96 -21.60 4.10
N LEU A 186 19.30 -20.88 3.03
CA LEU A 186 20.64 -20.30 2.86
C LEU A 186 20.97 -19.30 3.98
N PHE A 187 20.01 -18.46 4.37
CA PHE A 187 20.12 -17.57 5.54
C PHE A 187 20.39 -18.36 6.83
N ALA A 188 19.67 -19.46 7.05
CA ALA A 188 19.86 -20.31 8.23
C ALA A 188 21.27 -20.93 8.26
N LEU A 189 21.75 -21.45 7.12
CA LEU A 189 23.10 -22.01 7.00
C LEU A 189 24.18 -20.96 7.25
N LEU A 190 24.04 -19.76 6.69
CA LEU A 190 24.96 -18.64 6.94
C LEU A 190 24.95 -18.23 8.42
N THR A 191 23.78 -18.20 9.05
CA THR A 191 23.64 -17.89 10.48
C THR A 191 24.36 -18.91 11.34
N VAL A 192 24.16 -20.21 11.10
CA VAL A 192 24.85 -21.29 11.81
C VAL A 192 26.37 -21.19 11.62
N LEU A 193 26.83 -20.88 10.40
CA LEU A 193 28.25 -20.69 10.10
C LEU A 193 28.85 -19.51 10.88
N VAL A 194 28.13 -18.38 10.98
CA VAL A 194 28.56 -17.22 11.78
C VAL A 194 28.60 -17.56 13.26
N LEU A 195 27.57 -18.21 13.80
CA LEU A 195 27.51 -18.61 15.21
C LEU A 195 28.65 -19.58 15.58
N TRP A 196 28.96 -20.52 14.69
CA TRP A 196 30.08 -21.45 14.87
C TRP A 196 31.43 -20.73 14.91
N ARG A 197 31.64 -19.74 14.04
CA ARG A 197 32.87 -18.93 14.00
C ARG A 197 32.98 -17.95 15.18
N ASP A 198 31.90 -17.28 15.56
CA ASP A 198 31.88 -16.36 16.71
C ASP A 198 32.28 -17.10 17.98
N ARG A 199 31.80 -18.34 18.15
CA ARG A 199 32.16 -19.20 19.27
C ARG A 199 33.65 -19.59 19.29
N GLN A 200 34.24 -19.89 18.14
CA GLN A 200 35.68 -20.20 18.06
C GLN A 200 36.58 -18.98 18.32
N GLY A 201 36.12 -17.79 17.95
CA GLY A 201 36.83 -16.53 18.20
C GLY A 201 36.78 -16.08 19.66
N ALA A 202 35.71 -16.44 20.39
CA ALA A 202 35.50 -16.06 21.78
C ALA A 202 36.51 -16.66 22.77
N ASP A 203 36.98 -17.89 22.52
CA ASP A 203 38.01 -18.53 23.36
C ASP A 203 39.39 -17.86 23.22
N SER A 204 39.56 -16.97 22.23
CA SER A 204 40.83 -16.29 21.91
C SER A 204 40.86 -14.80 22.30
N ALA A 205 39.75 -14.22 22.79
CA ALA A 205 39.56 -12.77 22.87
C ALA A 205 39.18 -12.27 24.28
N LEU A 206 39.73 -12.86 25.34
CA LEU A 206 39.77 -12.21 26.66
C LEU A 206 41.03 -11.35 26.75
N SER A 207 40.95 -10.10 26.31
CA SER A 207 41.91 -9.06 26.69
C SER A 207 41.17 -7.99 27.50
N PRO A 208 41.60 -7.66 28.74
CA PRO A 208 40.88 -6.74 29.64
C PRO A 208 40.87 -5.26 29.19
N ALA A 209 41.49 -4.94 28.05
CA ALA A 209 41.78 -3.56 27.66
C ALA A 209 40.57 -2.78 27.10
N ASP A 210 39.48 -3.45 26.73
CA ASP A 210 38.25 -2.80 26.21
C ASP A 210 37.22 -2.46 27.31
N GLU A 211 37.51 -2.76 28.58
CA GLU A 211 36.63 -2.40 29.72
C GLU A 211 36.63 -0.90 30.08
N VAL A 212 37.53 -0.09 29.50
CA VAL A 212 37.84 1.27 29.98
C VAL A 212 37.11 2.40 29.23
N VAL A 213 36.41 2.14 28.12
CA VAL A 213 35.59 3.20 27.48
C VAL A 213 34.20 3.22 28.12
N GLU A 214 34.08 4.00 29.21
CA GLU A 214 32.85 4.34 29.95
C GLU A 214 31.61 4.45 29.05
N LYS A 215 30.55 3.66 29.24
CA LYS A 215 29.56 3.63 30.35
C LYS A 215 28.67 4.87 30.52
N GLU A 216 28.82 5.96 29.77
CA GLU A 216 27.80 7.01 29.85
C GLU A 216 26.49 6.55 29.19
N ALA A 217 25.44 6.45 30.01
CA ALA A 217 24.10 6.16 29.53
C ALA A 217 23.62 7.31 28.65
N PRO A 218 23.02 7.04 27.47
CA PRO A 218 22.43 8.09 26.66
C PRO A 218 21.42 8.88 27.49
N SER A 219 21.45 10.22 27.38
CA SER A 219 20.45 11.05 28.04
C SER A 219 19.03 10.72 27.54
N TRP A 220 18.02 10.96 28.37
CA TRP A 220 16.62 10.76 27.97
C TRP A 220 16.23 11.55 26.72
N GLY A 221 16.72 12.79 26.58
CA GLY A 221 16.52 13.58 25.37
C GLY A 221 17.10 12.92 24.11
N ARG A 222 18.26 12.25 24.23
CA ARG A 222 18.87 11.51 23.11
C ARG A 222 18.07 10.26 22.75
N ARG A 223 17.58 9.51 23.74
CA ARG A 223 16.67 8.37 23.51
C ARG A 223 15.35 8.81 22.87
N LEU A 224 14.80 9.94 23.32
CA LEU A 224 13.60 10.51 22.71
C LEU A 224 13.85 10.90 21.25
N ALA A 225 15.01 11.48 20.92
CA ALA A 225 15.39 11.75 19.54
C ALA A 225 15.56 10.46 18.72
N TRP A 226 16.12 9.39 19.30
CA TRP A 226 16.20 8.08 18.65
C TRP A 226 14.83 7.48 18.34
N LEU A 227 13.79 7.87 19.09
CA LEU A 227 12.41 7.44 18.86
C LEU A 227 11.70 8.35 17.85
N LEU A 228 11.72 9.67 18.08
CA LEU A 228 10.90 10.63 17.34
C LEU A 228 11.39 10.91 15.91
N LEU A 229 12.71 10.91 15.67
CA LEU A 229 13.26 11.15 14.33
C LEU A 229 12.85 10.05 13.32
N PRO A 230 13.06 8.75 13.60
CA PRO A 230 12.57 7.71 12.69
C PRO A 230 11.05 7.58 12.69
N ALA A 231 10.35 7.97 13.77
CA ALA A 231 8.90 8.07 13.77
C ALA A 231 8.42 9.11 12.74
N LEU A 232 8.97 10.32 12.76
CA LEU A 232 8.64 11.36 11.78
C LEU A 232 9.01 10.93 10.35
N GLY A 233 10.17 10.30 10.14
CA GLY A 233 10.54 9.75 8.84
C GLY A 233 9.54 8.70 8.34
N SER A 234 9.07 7.80 9.23
CA SER A 234 8.04 6.82 8.88
C SER A 234 6.66 7.44 8.63
N VAL A 235 6.29 8.49 9.37
CA VAL A 235 5.06 9.24 9.13
C VAL A 235 5.10 9.94 7.77
N LEU A 236 6.22 10.62 7.44
CA LEU A 236 6.42 11.28 6.14
C LEU A 236 6.29 10.28 4.98
N LEU A 237 6.92 9.10 5.11
CA LEU A 237 6.79 8.02 4.14
C LEU A 237 5.34 7.58 3.97
N LEU A 238 4.65 7.21 5.05
CA LEU A 238 3.31 6.62 4.97
C LEU A 238 2.25 7.65 4.57
N ALA A 239 2.27 8.82 5.20
CA ALA A 239 1.33 9.89 4.88
C ALA A 239 1.54 10.44 3.47
N GLY A 240 2.81 10.61 3.04
CA GLY A 240 3.13 11.03 1.67
C GLY A 240 2.75 9.97 0.63
N THR A 241 2.88 8.69 0.97
CA THR A 241 2.41 7.59 0.10
C THR A 241 0.89 7.60 -0.03
N ASN A 242 0.17 7.76 1.09
CA ASN A 242 -1.30 7.85 1.07
C ASN A 242 -1.77 9.04 0.24
N HIS A 243 -1.22 10.23 0.48
CA HIS A 243 -1.55 11.43 -0.29
C HIS A 243 -1.37 11.19 -1.80
N VAL A 244 -0.20 10.69 -2.22
CA VAL A 244 0.08 10.46 -3.63
C VAL A 244 -0.77 9.34 -4.23
N CYS A 245 -0.96 8.22 -3.52
CA CYS A 245 -1.62 7.03 -4.05
C CYS A 245 -3.15 7.02 -3.86
N GLN A 246 -3.74 7.98 -3.14
CA GLN A 246 -5.19 8.05 -2.90
C GLN A 246 -5.79 9.37 -3.35
N ASP A 247 -5.09 10.49 -3.14
CA ASP A 247 -5.60 11.83 -3.47
C ASP A 247 -5.09 12.33 -4.82
N VAL A 248 -3.87 11.94 -5.22
CA VAL A 248 -3.23 12.48 -6.44
C VAL A 248 -3.46 11.56 -7.65
N ALA A 249 -2.99 10.31 -7.59
CA ALA A 249 -3.22 9.34 -8.66
C ALA A 249 -3.08 7.89 -8.17
N VAL A 250 -4.02 7.05 -8.57
CA VAL A 250 -4.00 5.60 -8.26
C VAL A 250 -3.21 4.87 -9.36
N ILE A 251 -1.91 5.18 -9.47
CA ILE A 251 -1.04 4.55 -10.49
C ILE A 251 -0.41 3.27 -9.92
N PRO A 252 -0.50 2.13 -10.63
CA PRO A 252 0.19 0.90 -10.26
C PRO A 252 1.69 1.14 -10.01
N PHE A 253 2.22 0.52 -8.95
CA PHE A 253 3.63 0.61 -8.53
C PHE A 253 4.12 1.99 -8.07
N LEU A 254 3.28 3.04 -8.06
CA LEU A 254 3.72 4.38 -7.65
C LEU A 254 4.27 4.42 -6.22
N TRP A 255 3.74 3.57 -5.33
CA TRP A 255 4.20 3.37 -3.95
C TRP A 255 5.66 2.88 -3.84
N VAL A 256 6.22 2.28 -4.90
CA VAL A 256 7.62 1.82 -4.93
C VAL A 256 8.58 3.01 -4.82
N VAL A 257 8.20 4.17 -5.37
CA VAL A 257 9.04 5.38 -5.42
C VAL A 257 9.29 5.97 -4.03
N PRO A 258 8.28 6.36 -3.23
CA PRO A 258 8.51 6.96 -1.91
C PRO A 258 9.23 6.00 -0.96
N LEU A 259 8.95 4.69 -1.04
CA LEU A 259 9.64 3.68 -0.24
C LEU A 259 11.10 3.49 -0.67
N SER A 260 11.39 3.57 -1.96
CA SER A 260 12.77 3.56 -2.49
C SER A 260 13.55 4.79 -2.02
N LEU A 261 12.93 5.97 -2.06
CA LEU A 261 13.53 7.22 -1.57
C LEU A 261 13.82 7.13 -0.07
N TYR A 262 12.87 6.60 0.72
CA TYR A 262 13.05 6.36 2.15
C TYR A 262 14.25 5.44 2.44
N LEU A 263 14.34 4.29 1.78
CA LEU A 263 15.47 3.36 1.96
C LEU A 263 16.79 4.00 1.50
N LEU A 264 16.77 4.75 0.40
CA LEU A 264 17.94 5.47 -0.09
C LEU A 264 18.48 6.45 0.94
N THR A 265 17.61 7.17 1.66
CA THR A 265 18.08 8.09 2.72
C THR A 265 18.81 7.36 3.85
N PHE A 266 18.38 6.15 4.25
CA PHE A 266 19.14 5.33 5.21
C PHE A 266 20.49 4.88 4.66
N ILE A 267 20.54 4.45 3.40
CA ILE A 267 21.79 4.06 2.73
C ILE A 267 22.77 5.23 2.74
N LEU A 268 22.33 6.40 2.28
CA LEU A 268 23.15 7.60 2.20
C LEU A 268 23.63 8.08 3.58
N CYS A 269 22.73 8.17 4.56
CA CYS A 269 23.08 8.67 5.89
C CYS A 269 23.99 7.71 6.67
N PHE A 270 23.79 6.39 6.60
CA PHE A 270 24.61 5.42 7.34
C PHE A 270 25.95 5.08 6.67
N GLU A 271 26.08 5.30 5.36
CA GLU A 271 27.31 5.00 4.62
C GLU A 271 28.45 5.98 4.93
N SER A 272 28.16 7.29 4.99
CA SER A 272 29.18 8.32 5.20
C SER A 272 28.62 9.55 5.91
N ASP A 273 29.29 9.95 6.99
CA ASP A 273 28.94 11.17 7.74
C ASP A 273 29.15 12.47 6.92
N ARG A 274 29.75 12.39 5.72
CA ARG A 274 29.98 13.56 4.82
C ARG A 274 28.78 13.91 3.94
N ILE A 275 27.89 12.95 3.67
CA ILE A 275 26.77 13.14 2.74
C ILE A 275 25.72 14.05 3.38
N TYR A 276 25.47 13.88 4.66
CA TYR A 276 24.51 14.66 5.40
C TYR A 276 25.14 15.95 5.96
N GLN A 277 24.65 17.10 5.50
CA GLN A 277 25.02 18.42 6.02
C GLN A 277 23.80 19.09 6.65
N PRO A 278 23.78 19.35 7.97
CA PRO A 278 22.56 19.74 8.68
C PRO A 278 21.89 21.01 8.15
N ALA A 279 22.66 22.05 7.86
CA ALA A 279 22.12 23.33 7.38
C ALA A 279 21.53 23.18 5.97
N LEU A 280 22.24 22.51 5.06
CA LEU A 280 21.76 22.26 3.70
C LEU A 280 20.51 21.37 3.71
N ALA A 281 20.52 20.29 4.50
CA ALA A 281 19.38 19.40 4.62
C ALA A 281 18.15 20.12 5.20
N ALA A 282 18.32 20.99 6.19
CA ALA A 282 17.23 21.80 6.73
C ALA A 282 16.65 22.78 5.69
N VAL A 283 17.50 23.46 4.92
CA VAL A 283 17.05 24.36 3.84
C VAL A 283 16.29 23.60 2.76
N LEU A 284 16.81 22.47 2.30
CA LEU A 284 16.15 21.64 1.29
C LEU A 284 14.83 21.05 1.81
N ALA A 285 14.79 20.62 3.07
CA ALA A 285 13.56 20.12 3.70
C ALA A 285 12.50 21.21 3.84
N VAL A 286 12.87 22.44 4.23
CA VAL A 286 11.92 23.57 4.28
C VAL A 286 11.43 23.93 2.89
N ALA A 287 12.34 24.04 1.90
CA ALA A 287 11.95 24.36 0.53
C ALA A 287 10.97 23.32 -0.04
N ALA A 288 11.26 22.03 0.16
CA ALA A 288 10.39 20.96 -0.31
C ALA A 288 9.05 20.90 0.44
N ALA A 289 9.05 21.10 1.76
CA ALA A 289 7.82 21.13 2.55
C ALA A 289 6.93 22.32 2.18
N LEU A 290 7.50 23.52 1.99
CA LEU A 290 6.72 24.69 1.55
C LEU A 290 6.20 24.52 0.14
N ALA A 291 7.00 23.98 -0.79
CA ALA A 291 6.51 23.64 -2.13
C ALA A 291 5.29 22.72 -2.06
N ALA A 292 5.29 21.71 -1.18
CA ALA A 292 4.14 20.82 -0.99
C ALA A 292 2.92 21.53 -0.38
N VAL A 293 3.13 22.47 0.55
CA VAL A 293 2.05 23.26 1.17
C VAL A 293 1.38 24.22 0.19
N PHE A 294 2.16 24.87 -0.70
CA PHE A 294 1.65 25.85 -1.67
C PHE A 294 1.24 25.24 -3.01
N TYR A 295 1.53 23.95 -3.23
CA TYR A 295 1.20 23.29 -4.50
C TYR A 295 -0.29 23.41 -4.90
N PRO A 296 -1.29 23.26 -3.99
CA PRO A 296 -2.70 23.41 -4.37
C PRO A 296 -3.04 24.75 -5.02
N GLU A 297 -2.38 25.85 -4.61
CA GLU A 297 -2.56 27.18 -5.20
C GLU A 297 -1.91 27.30 -6.60
N TRP A 298 -0.86 26.52 -6.85
CA TRP A 298 -0.21 26.46 -8.17
C TRP A 298 -0.92 25.52 -9.13
N LYS A 299 -1.72 24.58 -8.62
CA LYS A 299 -2.53 23.65 -9.42
C LYS A 299 -3.58 24.39 -10.25
N GLU A 300 -4.17 25.46 -9.70
CA GLU A 300 -5.07 26.36 -10.44
C GLU A 300 -4.35 27.14 -11.57
N ALA A 301 -3.01 27.21 -11.53
CA ALA A 301 -2.17 27.86 -12.54
C ALA A 301 -1.62 26.91 -13.62
N ASP A 302 -2.31 25.78 -13.87
CA ASP A 302 -2.01 24.81 -14.93
C ASP A 302 -0.68 24.02 -14.76
N MET A 303 -0.16 23.95 -13.52
CA MET A 303 0.96 23.05 -13.21
C MET A 303 0.47 21.60 -13.14
N GLY A 304 0.86 20.80 -14.14
CA GLY A 304 0.40 19.41 -14.28
C GLY A 304 0.86 18.45 -13.18
N PHE A 305 0.12 17.35 -13.02
CA PHE A 305 0.31 16.23 -12.08
C PHE A 305 1.77 15.79 -11.80
N ARG A 306 2.65 15.80 -12.82
CA ARG A 306 4.07 15.43 -12.66
C ARG A 306 4.80 16.33 -11.65
N MET A 307 4.39 17.60 -11.55
CA MET A 307 4.94 18.54 -10.56
C MET A 307 4.48 18.18 -9.14
N GLU A 308 3.22 17.81 -8.95
CA GLU A 308 2.68 17.33 -7.67
C GLU A 308 3.49 16.16 -7.12
N LEU A 309 3.79 15.19 -7.98
CA LEU A 309 4.65 14.06 -7.64
C LEU A 309 6.05 14.50 -7.26
N ALA A 310 6.67 15.37 -8.06
CA ALA A 310 8.03 15.84 -7.82
C ALA A 310 8.15 16.58 -6.48
N VAL A 311 7.16 17.43 -6.17
CA VAL A 311 7.08 18.18 -4.93
C VAL A 311 6.83 17.25 -3.73
N SER A 312 5.87 16.33 -3.83
CA SER A 312 5.53 15.38 -2.77
C SER A 312 6.68 14.43 -2.46
N PHE A 313 7.27 13.82 -3.48
CA PHE A 313 8.44 12.95 -3.32
C PHE A 313 9.69 13.71 -2.88
N GLY A 314 9.84 14.98 -3.30
CA GLY A 314 10.85 15.88 -2.79
C GLY A 314 10.71 16.09 -1.27
N ALA A 315 9.49 16.37 -0.79
CA ALA A 315 9.21 16.54 0.63
C ALA A 315 9.50 15.27 1.44
N VAL A 316 9.10 14.09 0.93
CA VAL A 316 9.43 12.80 1.54
C VAL A 316 10.95 12.58 1.59
N PHE A 317 11.65 12.73 0.47
CA PHE A 317 13.09 12.47 0.39
C PHE A 317 13.91 13.42 1.28
N PHE A 318 13.73 14.73 1.13
CA PHE A 318 14.50 15.71 1.91
C PHE A 318 14.10 15.70 3.40
N GLY A 319 12.83 15.46 3.71
CA GLY A 319 12.37 15.28 5.08
C GLY A 319 12.97 14.05 5.75
N CYS A 320 13.02 12.92 5.04
CA CYS A 320 13.67 11.70 5.54
C CYS A 320 15.20 11.87 5.65
N MET A 321 15.85 12.56 4.71
CA MET A 321 17.28 12.90 4.81
C MET A 321 17.60 13.71 6.07
N LEU A 322 16.74 14.67 6.42
CA LEU A 322 16.87 15.44 7.66
C LEU A 322 16.70 14.54 8.90
N CYS A 323 15.64 13.74 8.93
CA CYS A 323 15.33 12.85 10.06
C CYS A 323 16.44 11.81 10.29
N HIS A 324 16.81 11.08 9.24
CA HIS A 324 17.81 10.01 9.31
C HIS A 324 19.22 10.57 9.48
N GLY A 325 19.55 11.70 8.86
CA GLY A 325 20.84 12.37 9.05
C GLY A 325 21.07 12.82 10.49
N GLU A 326 20.07 13.46 11.11
CA GLU A 326 20.14 13.82 12.53
C GLU A 326 20.18 12.59 13.45
N LEU A 327 19.43 11.54 13.13
CA LEU A 327 19.45 10.29 13.87
C LEU A 327 20.85 9.65 13.86
N VAL A 328 21.50 9.61 12.70
CA VAL A 328 22.85 9.08 12.51
C VAL A 328 23.88 9.90 13.28
N ARG A 329 23.78 11.23 13.32
CA ARG A 329 24.68 12.06 14.14
C ARG A 329 24.58 11.75 15.63
N LEU A 330 23.43 11.21 16.06
CA LEU A 330 23.18 10.80 17.43
C LEU A 330 23.53 9.33 17.71
N LYS A 331 24.20 8.61 16.78
CA LYS A 331 24.73 7.24 17.01
C LYS A 331 25.56 7.18 18.30
N PRO A 332 25.29 6.24 19.24
CA PRO A 332 26.11 6.09 20.43
C PRO A 332 27.42 5.32 20.12
N ALA A 333 28.24 5.10 21.15
CA ALA A 333 29.33 4.14 21.07
C ALA A 333 28.83 2.73 20.74
N ALA A 334 29.70 1.89 20.17
CA ALA A 334 29.36 0.52 19.75
C ALA A 334 28.82 -0.36 20.89
N SER A 335 29.15 -0.06 22.15
CA SER A 335 28.63 -0.73 23.35
C SER A 335 27.12 -0.57 23.57
N ARG A 336 26.51 0.48 23.01
CA ARG A 336 25.07 0.78 23.09
C ARG A 336 24.34 0.60 21.75
N LEU A 337 24.98 -0.09 20.79
CA LEU A 337 24.47 -0.25 19.44
C LEU A 337 23.10 -0.91 19.38
N THR A 338 22.88 -1.99 20.14
CA THR A 338 21.59 -2.70 20.15
C THR A 338 20.48 -1.87 20.80
N GLU A 339 20.80 -1.03 21.79
CA GLU A 339 19.85 -0.09 22.40
C GLU A 339 19.40 0.97 21.38
N PHE A 340 20.35 1.52 20.61
CA PHE A 340 20.05 2.47 19.54
C PHE A 340 19.13 1.88 18.47
N TYR A 341 19.45 0.69 17.97
CA TYR A 341 18.61 0.01 16.98
C TYR A 341 17.22 -0.28 17.54
N LEU A 342 17.12 -0.76 18.77
CA LEU A 342 15.84 -1.02 19.43
C LEU A 342 14.95 0.21 19.45
N VAL A 343 15.46 1.34 19.95
CA VAL A 343 14.66 2.59 20.05
C VAL A 343 14.34 3.15 18.66
N MET A 344 15.25 3.05 17.70
CA MET A 344 14.99 3.44 16.30
C MET A 344 13.87 2.61 15.68
N SER A 345 13.87 1.28 15.86
CA SER A 345 12.79 0.42 15.36
C SER A 345 11.46 0.68 16.05
N ALA A 346 11.47 1.01 17.35
CA ALA A 346 10.28 1.46 18.07
C ALA A 346 9.71 2.76 17.48
N GLY A 347 10.58 3.68 17.09
CA GLY A 347 10.19 4.92 16.43
C GLY A 347 9.53 4.69 15.08
N GLY A 348 10.13 3.84 14.23
CA GLY A 348 9.52 3.45 12.96
C GLY A 348 8.14 2.79 13.14
N ALA A 349 8.01 1.85 14.09
CA ALA A 349 6.72 1.22 14.40
C ALA A 349 5.69 2.22 14.96
N LEU A 350 6.12 3.18 15.78
CA LEU A 350 5.26 4.26 16.27
C LEU A 350 4.73 5.13 15.12
N GLY A 351 5.59 5.55 14.19
CA GLY A 351 5.16 6.31 13.01
C GLY A 351 4.17 5.53 12.14
N GLY A 352 4.41 4.23 11.99
CA GLY A 352 3.47 3.27 11.40
C GLY A 352 2.10 3.25 12.05
N LEU A 353 2.04 3.02 13.35
CA LEU A 353 0.83 3.01 14.17
C LEU A 353 0.06 4.33 14.09
N LEU A 354 0.77 5.47 14.10
CA LEU A 354 0.17 6.79 14.02
C LEU A 354 -0.61 6.99 12.70
N VAL A 355 -0.05 6.58 11.56
CA VAL A 355 -0.71 6.75 10.25
C VAL A 355 -1.75 5.66 9.98
N SER A 356 -1.41 4.38 10.25
CA SER A 356 -2.28 3.26 9.90
C SER A 356 -3.52 3.11 10.80
N GLN A 357 -3.38 3.32 12.11
CA GLN A 357 -4.42 3.02 13.09
C GLN A 357 -4.99 4.24 13.80
N LEU A 358 -4.14 5.22 14.11
CA LEU A 358 -4.59 6.38 14.87
C LEU A 358 -5.24 7.40 13.95
N ALA A 359 -4.59 7.76 12.84
CA ALA A 359 -5.13 8.74 11.89
C ALA A 359 -6.47 8.29 11.29
N THR A 360 -6.62 7.01 10.93
CA THR A 360 -7.85 6.45 10.36
C THR A 360 -9.04 6.47 11.32
N ARG A 361 -8.81 6.57 12.63
CA ARG A 361 -9.86 6.60 13.67
C ARG A 361 -10.11 7.98 14.25
N LEU A 362 -9.09 8.85 14.26
CA LEU A 362 -9.19 10.20 14.78
C LEU A 362 -9.62 11.21 13.72
N PHE A 363 -9.30 10.96 12.45
CA PHE A 363 -9.52 11.90 11.37
C PHE A 363 -10.43 11.28 10.30
N ASP A 364 -11.44 12.05 9.94
CA ASP A 364 -12.28 11.88 8.76
C ASP A 364 -11.56 12.31 7.46
N ARG A 365 -10.43 13.03 7.60
CA ARG A 365 -9.56 13.54 6.54
C ARG A 365 -8.16 12.91 6.59
N TYR A 366 -7.42 12.97 5.48
CA TYR A 366 -5.99 12.61 5.41
C TYR A 366 -5.07 13.68 6.06
N LEU A 367 -5.40 14.11 7.29
CA LEU A 367 -4.64 15.15 8.00
C LEU A 367 -3.22 14.72 8.39
N GLU A 368 -2.93 13.42 8.35
CA GLU A 368 -1.59 12.89 8.60
C GLU A 368 -0.51 13.54 7.71
N TRP A 369 -0.82 13.87 6.46
CA TRP A 369 0.15 14.49 5.54
C TRP A 369 0.45 15.94 5.91
N PRO A 370 -0.56 16.83 6.06
CA PRO A 370 -0.35 18.16 6.60
C PRO A 370 0.39 18.17 7.95
N LEU A 371 -0.02 17.32 8.90
CA LEU A 371 0.62 17.27 10.21
C LEU A 371 2.09 16.82 10.12
N ALA A 372 2.43 15.94 9.19
CA ALA A 372 3.81 15.51 8.93
C ALA A 372 4.67 16.64 8.39
N LEU A 373 4.17 17.43 7.43
CA LEU A 373 4.87 18.59 6.88
C LEU A 373 5.08 19.67 7.94
N MET A 374 4.09 19.94 8.79
CA MET A 374 4.24 20.84 9.93
C MET A 374 5.34 20.38 10.89
N ALA A 375 5.32 19.11 11.28
CA ALA A 375 6.37 18.54 12.15
C ALA A 375 7.75 18.59 11.50
N LEU A 376 7.84 18.41 10.18
CA LEU A 376 9.07 18.53 9.40
C LEU A 376 9.61 19.97 9.40
N LEU A 377 8.75 20.96 9.15
CA LEU A 377 9.13 22.38 9.20
C LEU A 377 9.67 22.77 10.57
N LEU A 378 9.00 22.35 11.65
CA LEU A 378 9.46 22.57 13.02
C LEU A 378 10.82 21.91 13.27
N LEU A 379 11.02 20.66 12.84
CA LEU A 379 12.31 19.98 12.97
C LEU A 379 13.41 20.70 12.20
N ALA A 380 13.15 21.11 10.96
CA ALA A 380 14.13 21.79 10.11
C ALA A 380 14.57 23.12 10.71
N VAL A 381 13.61 23.89 11.23
CA VAL A 381 13.86 25.09 12.02
C VAL A 381 14.77 24.82 13.22
N LEU A 382 14.45 23.80 14.02
CA LEU A 382 15.25 23.44 15.21
C LEU A 382 16.67 23.04 14.84
N VAL A 383 16.86 22.29 13.74
CA VAL A 383 18.17 21.88 13.25
C VAL A 383 18.97 23.09 12.72
N ALA A 384 18.33 23.97 11.95
CA ALA A 384 18.94 25.18 11.40
C ALA A 384 19.36 26.18 12.50
N ALA A 385 18.65 26.22 13.64
CA ALA A 385 18.96 27.10 14.75
C ALA A 385 20.19 26.65 15.59
N ARG A 386 20.58 25.36 15.57
CA ARG A 386 21.67 24.83 16.42
C ARG A 386 23.04 25.52 16.26
N PRO A 387 23.54 25.83 15.04
CA PRO A 387 24.80 26.54 14.87
C PRO A 387 24.79 27.96 15.48
N ALA A 388 23.60 28.57 15.63
CA ALA A 388 23.43 29.91 16.17
C ALA A 388 23.63 29.97 17.70
N PHE A 389 23.49 28.84 18.41
CA PHE A 389 23.70 28.75 19.87
C PHE A 389 25.17 28.59 20.29
N GLY A 390 26.12 28.46 19.35
CA GLY A 390 27.51 28.08 19.65
C GLY A 390 28.62 29.08 19.30
N LEU A 391 28.35 30.24 18.68
CA LEU A 391 29.39 31.14 18.17
C LEU A 391 29.10 32.65 18.35
N LYS A 392 30.16 33.43 18.68
CA LYS A 392 30.13 34.82 19.18
C LYS A 392 29.99 35.98 18.13
N SER A 393 29.40 35.81 16.94
CA SER A 393 29.28 36.91 15.94
C SER A 393 27.89 36.97 15.28
N THR A 394 27.40 38.18 14.96
CA THR A 394 26.05 38.59 15.41
C THR A 394 25.01 39.10 14.39
N GLN A 395 25.18 39.14 13.05
CA GLN A 395 24.07 39.64 12.19
C GLN A 395 23.70 38.74 10.99
N ALA A 396 24.64 38.37 10.11
CA ALA A 396 24.32 37.49 8.97
C ALA A 396 23.96 36.03 9.36
N ARG A 397 24.30 35.61 10.58
CA ARG A 397 24.13 34.23 11.08
C ARG A 397 22.71 33.93 11.57
N TRP A 398 21.94 34.95 11.94
CA TRP A 398 20.54 34.80 12.37
C TRP A 398 19.55 34.93 11.21
N ALA A 399 19.95 35.54 10.09
CA ALA A 399 19.08 35.74 8.94
C ALA A 399 18.51 34.43 8.39
N VAL A 400 19.33 33.38 8.27
CA VAL A 400 18.87 32.08 7.76
C VAL A 400 17.93 31.35 8.75
N PRO A 401 18.28 31.14 10.04
CA PRO A 401 17.34 30.53 10.99
C PRO A 401 16.05 31.34 11.18
N VAL A 402 16.12 32.68 11.20
CA VAL A 402 14.93 33.55 11.33
C VAL A 402 14.06 33.49 10.08
N ALA A 403 14.65 33.49 8.88
CA ALA A 403 13.91 33.31 7.64
C ALA A 403 13.23 31.94 7.59
N LEU A 404 13.93 30.86 7.97
CA LEU A 404 13.35 29.52 8.05
C LEU A 404 12.25 29.43 9.12
N LEU A 405 12.40 30.11 10.26
CA LEU A 405 11.37 30.24 11.30
C LEU A 405 10.12 30.94 10.76
N ALA A 406 10.29 32.08 10.09
CA ALA A 406 9.18 32.85 9.54
C ALA A 406 8.47 32.07 8.43
N LEU A 407 9.21 31.46 7.51
CA LEU A 407 8.66 30.65 6.43
C LEU A 407 7.97 29.39 6.95
N GLY A 408 8.60 28.69 7.90
CA GLY A 408 8.01 27.52 8.56
C GLY A 408 6.73 27.88 9.31
N GLY A 409 6.76 28.97 10.09
CA GLY A 409 5.58 29.48 10.81
C GLY A 409 4.45 29.91 9.89
N TYR A 410 4.77 30.54 8.76
CA TYR A 410 3.78 30.89 7.72
C TYR A 410 3.16 29.64 7.09
N GLY A 411 3.98 28.62 6.77
CA GLY A 411 3.48 27.32 6.31
C GLY A 411 2.51 26.69 7.31
N VAL A 412 2.88 26.61 8.59
CA VAL A 412 2.00 26.09 9.65
C VAL A 412 0.69 26.87 9.75
N TRP A 413 0.76 28.20 9.73
CA TRP A 413 -0.41 29.07 9.76
C TRP A 413 -1.35 28.82 8.57
N ARG A 414 -0.81 28.72 7.35
CA ARG A 414 -1.60 28.43 6.13
C ARG A 414 -2.31 27.09 6.21
N MET A 415 -1.61 26.06 6.66
CA MET A 415 -2.19 24.73 6.80
C MET A 415 -3.30 24.69 7.86
N ALA A 416 -3.15 25.47 8.94
CA ALA A 416 -4.21 25.62 9.94
C ALA A 416 -5.45 26.30 9.35
N LEU A 417 -5.29 27.31 8.48
CA LEU A 417 -6.41 27.95 7.78
C LEU A 417 -7.12 26.98 6.83
N GLN A 418 -6.38 26.25 5.99
CA GLN A 418 -6.96 25.24 5.09
C GLN A 418 -7.71 24.13 5.87
N ALA A 419 -7.21 23.74 7.05
CA ALA A 419 -7.89 22.76 7.88
C ALA A 419 -9.23 23.27 8.47
N LEU A 420 -9.39 24.59 8.57
CA LEU A 420 -10.55 25.28 9.13
C LEU A 420 -11.54 25.78 8.07
N GLU A 421 -11.22 25.68 6.77
CA GLU A 421 -12.18 25.99 5.71
C GLU A 421 -13.38 25.03 5.76
N ASP A 422 -14.59 25.60 5.66
CA ASP A 422 -15.84 24.84 5.68
C ASP A 422 -15.89 23.91 4.47
N ASP A 423 -16.26 22.66 4.75
CA ASP A 423 -16.37 21.62 3.75
C ASP A 423 -17.85 21.35 3.48
N GLU A 424 -18.30 21.66 2.27
CA GLU A 424 -19.69 21.54 1.82
C GLU A 424 -20.19 20.08 1.65
N ARG A 425 -19.46 19.08 2.14
CA ARG A 425 -19.86 17.66 2.01
C ARG A 425 -20.94 17.31 3.03
N ILE A 426 -21.95 16.57 2.57
CA ILE A 426 -23.11 16.12 3.36
C ILE A 426 -22.69 15.07 4.39
N VAL A 427 -21.90 14.10 3.95
CA VAL A 427 -21.37 13.05 4.81
C VAL A 427 -19.94 12.71 4.42
N ARG A 428 -19.15 12.32 5.42
CA ARG A 428 -17.83 11.72 5.27
C ARG A 428 -17.74 10.51 6.16
N ALA A 429 -17.21 9.43 5.62
CA ALA A 429 -16.92 8.23 6.39
C ALA A 429 -15.57 7.65 5.96
N ARG A 430 -14.81 7.10 6.90
CA ARG A 430 -13.56 6.38 6.62
C ARG A 430 -13.57 5.08 7.38
N ASN A 431 -13.24 3.97 6.72
CA ASN A 431 -13.09 2.66 7.35
C ASN A 431 -11.92 1.86 6.76
N PHE A 432 -11.92 0.54 6.98
CA PHE A 432 -10.89 -0.38 6.50
C PHE A 432 -10.74 -0.38 4.97
N TYR A 433 -11.82 -0.14 4.22
CA TYR A 433 -11.80 -0.22 2.76
C TYR A 433 -11.38 1.11 2.14
N GLY A 434 -11.80 2.25 2.67
CA GLY A 434 -11.41 3.55 2.14
C GLY A 434 -12.09 4.72 2.83
N ALA A 435 -11.89 5.91 2.27
CA ALA A 435 -12.63 7.12 2.64
C ALA A 435 -13.69 7.39 1.57
N ILE A 436 -14.91 7.68 2.00
CA ILE A 436 -16.04 8.05 1.16
C ILE A 436 -16.59 9.41 1.58
N SER A 437 -17.12 10.16 0.63
CA SER A 437 -17.84 11.39 0.92
C SER A 437 -18.97 11.63 -0.06
N VAL A 438 -20.05 12.25 0.40
CA VAL A 438 -21.16 12.70 -0.45
C VAL A 438 -21.14 14.21 -0.54
N TYR A 439 -21.27 14.71 -1.77
CA TYR A 439 -21.36 16.13 -2.07
C TYR A 439 -22.64 16.41 -2.84
N GLU A 440 -23.25 17.58 -2.59
CA GLU A 440 -24.29 18.13 -3.46
C GLU A 440 -23.72 19.30 -4.23
N GLY A 441 -23.80 19.21 -5.55
CA GLY A 441 -23.43 20.27 -6.46
C GLY A 441 -24.62 20.71 -7.28
N TYR A 442 -24.43 21.79 -8.02
CA TYR A 442 -25.33 22.21 -9.07
C TYR A 442 -24.55 22.17 -10.37
N ASP A 443 -25.07 21.46 -11.37
CA ASP A 443 -24.48 21.50 -12.70
C ASP A 443 -25.09 22.67 -13.47
N ASP A 444 -24.27 23.70 -13.70
CA ASP A 444 -24.65 24.89 -14.45
C ASP A 444 -24.97 24.58 -15.93
N ALA A 445 -24.48 23.47 -16.49
CA ALA A 445 -24.75 23.08 -17.87
C ALA A 445 -26.15 22.49 -18.05
N THR A 446 -26.59 21.62 -17.13
CA THR A 446 -27.92 20.99 -17.16
C THR A 446 -28.96 21.75 -16.33
N GLU A 447 -28.55 22.75 -15.56
CA GLU A 447 -29.39 23.49 -14.60
C GLU A 447 -30.11 22.55 -13.61
N GLN A 448 -29.42 21.50 -13.14
CA GLN A 448 -29.97 20.53 -12.19
C GLN A 448 -29.09 20.35 -10.95
N PRO A 449 -29.71 20.07 -9.78
CA PRO A 449 -28.98 19.64 -8.61
C PRO A 449 -28.48 18.19 -8.79
N TYR A 450 -27.23 17.94 -8.43
CA TYR A 450 -26.61 16.63 -8.46
C TYR A 450 -26.07 16.23 -7.10
N ARG A 451 -26.13 14.94 -6.82
CA ARG A 451 -25.48 14.33 -5.67
C ARG A 451 -24.40 13.37 -6.14
N TYR A 452 -23.20 13.54 -5.61
CA TYR A 452 -22.00 12.80 -5.99
C TYR A 452 -21.52 11.95 -4.83
N LEU A 453 -21.21 10.69 -5.10
CA LEU A 453 -20.45 9.81 -4.21
C LEU A 453 -18.99 9.84 -4.64
N TYR A 454 -18.12 10.30 -3.76
CA TYR A 454 -16.68 10.21 -3.92
C TYR A 454 -16.14 9.04 -3.12
N TYR A 455 -15.22 8.28 -3.73
CA TYR A 455 -14.37 7.31 -3.08
C TYR A 455 -12.91 7.76 -3.24
N GLY A 456 -12.26 8.15 -2.14
CA GLY A 456 -10.99 8.87 -2.21
C GLY A 456 -11.17 10.20 -2.95
N GLY A 457 -10.41 10.40 -4.04
CA GLY A 457 -10.50 11.57 -4.91
C GLY A 457 -11.33 11.40 -6.19
N ILE A 458 -12.01 10.26 -6.39
CA ILE A 458 -12.67 9.91 -7.65
C ILE A 458 -14.19 9.84 -7.45
N ILE A 459 -14.96 10.35 -8.42
CA ILE A 459 -16.42 10.18 -8.46
C ILE A 459 -16.69 8.70 -8.75
N HIS A 460 -17.42 8.05 -7.85
CA HIS A 460 -17.74 6.62 -7.93
C HIS A 460 -19.21 6.37 -8.29
N GLY A 461 -20.03 7.40 -8.20
CA GLY A 461 -21.40 7.41 -8.69
C GLY A 461 -22.03 8.77 -8.46
N LEU A 462 -23.09 9.07 -9.21
CA LEU A 462 -23.82 10.31 -9.06
C LEU A 462 -25.31 10.09 -9.34
N GLN A 463 -26.13 11.02 -8.88
CA GLN A 463 -27.56 11.05 -9.13
C GLN A 463 -28.01 12.47 -9.43
N ASN A 464 -28.73 12.64 -10.54
CA ASN A 464 -29.46 13.87 -10.82
C ASN A 464 -30.69 13.94 -9.90
N LEU A 465 -30.84 15.02 -9.14
CA LEU A 465 -31.96 15.23 -8.21
C LEU A 465 -33.09 16.07 -8.82
N GLY A 466 -32.94 16.48 -10.09
CA GLY A 466 -33.93 17.21 -10.86
C GLY A 466 -35.21 16.41 -11.12
N ASP A 467 -36.34 17.11 -11.16
CA ASP A 467 -37.65 16.53 -11.43
C ASP A 467 -37.67 15.86 -12.81
N GLY A 468 -37.92 14.55 -12.85
CA GLY A 468 -37.95 13.74 -14.07
C GLY A 468 -36.61 13.12 -14.49
N TYR A 469 -35.48 13.55 -13.91
CA TYR A 469 -34.15 13.01 -14.22
C TYR A 469 -33.62 12.04 -13.17
N ARG A 470 -34.29 11.95 -12.01
CA ARG A 470 -33.90 11.08 -10.89
C ARG A 470 -33.78 9.59 -11.23
N THR A 471 -34.51 9.16 -12.25
CA THR A 471 -34.50 7.78 -12.77
C THR A 471 -33.75 7.66 -14.10
N GLU A 472 -32.99 8.66 -14.53
CA GLU A 472 -32.12 8.48 -15.69
C GLU A 472 -30.80 7.84 -15.26
N PRO A 473 -30.28 6.88 -16.06
CA PRO A 473 -28.97 6.31 -15.82
C PRO A 473 -27.91 7.32 -16.25
N VAL A 474 -27.10 7.75 -15.30
CA VAL A 474 -26.05 8.77 -15.45
C VAL A 474 -24.65 8.15 -15.30
N SER A 475 -23.59 8.95 -15.54
CA SER A 475 -22.19 8.49 -15.49
C SER A 475 -21.99 7.32 -16.46
N TYR A 476 -21.20 6.32 -16.08
CA TYR A 476 -20.85 5.16 -16.90
C TYR A 476 -21.98 4.11 -17.08
N TYR A 477 -23.16 4.35 -16.50
CA TYR A 477 -24.34 3.48 -16.64
C TYR A 477 -25.27 3.85 -17.81
N GLY A 478 -24.90 4.82 -18.65
CA GLY A 478 -25.76 5.31 -19.74
C GLY A 478 -26.32 4.22 -20.67
N ARG A 479 -27.50 4.47 -21.26
CA ARG A 479 -28.22 3.46 -22.09
C ARG A 479 -27.44 2.98 -23.33
N HIS A 480 -26.48 3.76 -23.80
CA HIS A 480 -25.66 3.44 -24.96
C HIS A 480 -24.39 2.65 -24.59
N THR A 481 -23.99 2.63 -23.31
CA THR A 481 -22.80 1.93 -22.79
C THR A 481 -23.02 0.42 -22.72
N GLY A 482 -21.94 -0.34 -22.54
CA GLY A 482 -21.99 -1.81 -22.45
C GLY A 482 -22.98 -2.33 -21.38
N ILE A 483 -22.97 -1.74 -20.18
CA ILE A 483 -23.94 -2.07 -19.13
C ILE A 483 -25.37 -1.78 -19.59
N GLY A 484 -25.61 -0.60 -20.15
CA GLY A 484 -26.94 -0.22 -20.64
C GLY A 484 -27.46 -1.16 -21.74
N ARG A 485 -26.61 -1.61 -22.67
CA ARG A 485 -27.01 -2.58 -23.71
C ARG A 485 -27.34 -3.94 -23.13
N ALA A 486 -26.57 -4.43 -22.15
CA ALA A 486 -26.84 -5.70 -21.48
C ALA A 486 -28.15 -5.65 -20.67
N LEU A 487 -28.35 -4.63 -19.85
CA LEU A 487 -29.54 -4.52 -18.98
C LEU A 487 -30.84 -4.30 -19.76
N ARG A 488 -30.81 -3.61 -20.91
CA ARG A 488 -31.99 -3.48 -21.78
C ARG A 488 -32.51 -4.81 -22.33
N THR A 489 -31.68 -5.86 -22.40
CA THR A 489 -32.14 -7.21 -22.78
C THR A 489 -33.11 -7.83 -21.77
N LEU A 490 -33.24 -7.22 -20.59
CA LEU A 490 -34.15 -7.62 -19.52
C LEU A 490 -35.49 -6.88 -19.58
N GLU A 491 -35.67 -5.93 -20.50
CA GLU A 491 -36.93 -5.22 -20.63
C GLU A 491 -38.08 -6.20 -20.94
N GLY A 492 -39.11 -6.19 -20.10
CA GLY A 492 -40.26 -7.09 -20.20
C GLY A 492 -40.03 -8.49 -19.60
N LYS A 493 -38.83 -8.81 -19.09
CA LYS A 493 -38.55 -10.06 -18.36
C LYS A 493 -38.72 -9.84 -16.86
N THR A 494 -39.93 -10.06 -16.36
CA THR A 494 -40.28 -9.80 -14.95
C THR A 494 -39.68 -10.80 -13.97
N ASP A 495 -39.13 -11.93 -14.41
CA ASP A 495 -38.47 -12.95 -13.56
C ASP A 495 -36.93 -12.94 -13.70
N ALA A 496 -36.38 -11.87 -14.30
CA ALA A 496 -34.94 -11.76 -14.52
C ALA A 496 -34.18 -11.67 -13.20
N ARG A 497 -33.00 -12.31 -13.17
CA ARG A 497 -32.06 -12.28 -12.03
C ARG A 497 -30.80 -11.55 -12.43
N VAL A 498 -30.47 -10.48 -11.70
CA VAL A 498 -29.29 -9.65 -11.95
C VAL A 498 -28.33 -9.73 -10.77
N GLY A 499 -27.07 -10.02 -11.05
CA GLY A 499 -25.98 -9.93 -10.07
C GLY A 499 -25.15 -8.69 -10.33
N VAL A 500 -24.76 -7.96 -9.27
CA VAL A 500 -23.85 -6.82 -9.36
C VAL A 500 -22.74 -7.01 -8.34
N ILE A 501 -21.50 -7.06 -8.81
CA ILE A 501 -20.30 -7.11 -7.98
C ILE A 501 -19.81 -5.67 -7.81
N GLY A 502 -19.90 -5.14 -6.59
CA GLY A 502 -19.83 -3.70 -6.30
C GLY A 502 -21.23 -3.07 -6.25
N MET A 503 -21.44 -2.06 -5.40
CA MET A 503 -22.72 -1.35 -5.30
C MET A 503 -22.64 0.11 -5.75
N GLY A 504 -21.59 0.85 -5.37
CA GLY A 504 -21.52 2.30 -5.61
C GLY A 504 -22.76 3.02 -5.07
N THR A 505 -23.39 3.87 -5.90
CA THR A 505 -24.69 4.50 -5.60
C THR A 505 -25.90 3.63 -5.95
N ALA A 506 -25.67 2.40 -6.43
CA ALA A 506 -26.65 1.49 -6.98
C ALA A 506 -27.36 1.99 -8.26
N SER A 507 -26.75 2.89 -9.04
CA SER A 507 -27.37 3.49 -10.24
C SER A 507 -27.85 2.46 -11.28
N ALA A 508 -27.22 1.28 -11.34
CA ALA A 508 -27.64 0.20 -12.25
C ALA A 508 -29.10 -0.24 -12.05
N VAL A 509 -29.69 -0.11 -10.85
CA VAL A 509 -31.09 -0.54 -10.59
C VAL A 509 -32.15 0.35 -11.24
N VAL A 510 -31.74 1.46 -11.87
CA VAL A 510 -32.60 2.26 -12.75
C VAL A 510 -33.25 1.40 -13.84
N TYR A 511 -32.53 0.38 -14.33
CA TYR A 511 -33.04 -0.57 -15.32
C TYR A 511 -33.98 -1.63 -14.73
N GLY A 512 -34.03 -1.74 -13.40
CA GLY A 512 -34.79 -2.75 -12.68
C GLY A 512 -36.29 -2.57 -12.84
N GLN A 513 -36.97 -3.69 -13.14
CA GLN A 513 -38.42 -3.78 -13.32
C GLN A 513 -39.10 -4.56 -12.19
N SER A 514 -40.42 -4.42 -12.11
CA SER A 514 -41.25 -5.14 -11.13
C SER A 514 -41.09 -6.67 -11.28
N GLY A 515 -40.94 -7.37 -10.16
CA GLY A 515 -40.76 -8.82 -10.07
C GLY A 515 -39.31 -9.31 -10.25
N GLN A 516 -38.40 -8.46 -10.73
CA GLN A 516 -37.00 -8.85 -10.93
C GLN A 516 -36.26 -8.96 -9.61
N HIS A 517 -35.28 -9.88 -9.55
CA HIS A 517 -34.44 -10.09 -8.39
C HIS A 517 -33.02 -9.58 -8.64
N TRP A 518 -32.55 -8.64 -7.82
CA TRP A 518 -31.23 -8.02 -7.93
C TRP A 518 -30.40 -8.35 -6.69
N THR A 519 -29.25 -8.98 -6.88
CA THR A 519 -28.29 -9.30 -5.81
C THR A 519 -27.03 -8.46 -5.96
N PHE A 520 -26.76 -7.62 -4.98
CA PHE A 520 -25.51 -6.86 -4.87
C PHE A 520 -24.51 -7.57 -3.96
N TYR A 521 -23.24 -7.60 -4.37
CA TYR A 521 -22.12 -8.07 -3.55
C TYR A 521 -21.22 -6.87 -3.23
N GLU A 522 -21.28 -6.39 -1.98
CA GLU A 522 -20.56 -5.19 -1.55
C GLU A 522 -19.63 -5.52 -0.38
N ILE A 523 -18.34 -5.22 -0.55
CA ILE A 523 -17.32 -5.52 0.46
C ILE A 523 -17.29 -4.46 1.57
N ASN A 524 -17.66 -3.21 1.24
CA ASN A 524 -17.62 -2.06 2.12
C ASN A 524 -19.02 -1.73 2.69
N PRO A 525 -19.29 -2.00 3.98
CA PRO A 525 -20.61 -1.71 4.59
C PRO A 525 -21.00 -0.23 4.53
N GLN A 526 -20.04 0.69 4.52
CA GLN A 526 -20.34 2.13 4.44
C GLN A 526 -20.90 2.54 3.07
N ILE A 527 -20.59 1.82 1.99
CA ILE A 527 -21.18 2.08 0.68
C ILE A 527 -22.68 1.77 0.70
N TYR A 528 -23.06 0.64 1.31
CA TYR A 528 -24.48 0.29 1.47
C TYR A 528 -25.25 1.32 2.31
N GLU A 529 -24.69 1.73 3.45
CA GLU A 529 -25.30 2.76 4.31
C GLU A 529 -25.49 4.08 3.54
N VAL A 530 -24.46 4.54 2.83
CA VAL A 530 -24.52 5.78 2.06
C VAL A 530 -25.46 5.68 0.87
N ALA A 531 -25.46 4.57 0.12
CA ALA A 531 -26.37 4.35 -0.99
C ALA A 531 -27.84 4.36 -0.54
N ARG A 532 -28.13 3.82 0.65
CA ARG A 532 -29.49 3.76 1.19
C ARG A 532 -29.95 5.09 1.79
N GLU A 533 -29.08 5.83 2.47
CA GLU A 533 -29.45 7.07 3.16
C GLU A 533 -29.44 8.29 2.23
N TYR A 534 -28.48 8.36 1.30
CA TYR A 534 -28.23 9.54 0.49
C TYR A 534 -28.53 9.34 -0.99
N PHE A 535 -29.01 8.19 -1.46
CA PHE A 535 -29.41 8.03 -2.86
C PHE A 535 -30.79 7.37 -2.94
N THR A 536 -31.57 7.73 -3.95
CA THR A 536 -32.98 7.27 -4.05
C THR A 536 -33.15 5.99 -4.86
N TYR A 537 -32.09 5.52 -5.53
CA TYR A 537 -32.15 4.40 -6.47
C TYR A 537 -32.73 3.10 -5.88
N LEU A 538 -32.28 2.71 -4.68
CA LEU A 538 -32.72 1.48 -4.02
C LEU A 538 -34.20 1.57 -3.60
N ASP A 539 -34.58 2.67 -2.95
CA ASP A 539 -35.96 2.90 -2.51
C ASP A 539 -36.91 2.97 -3.72
N ASP A 540 -36.49 3.62 -4.81
CA ASP A 540 -37.27 3.72 -6.04
C ASP A 540 -37.46 2.35 -6.71
N PHE A 541 -36.46 1.46 -6.65
CA PHE A 541 -36.56 0.11 -7.21
C PHE A 541 -37.51 -0.79 -6.41
N GLU A 542 -37.41 -0.78 -5.07
CA GLU A 542 -38.32 -1.51 -4.20
C GLU A 542 -39.76 -1.00 -4.32
N ALA A 543 -39.94 0.33 -4.43
CA ALA A 543 -41.26 0.94 -4.65
C ALA A 543 -41.92 0.51 -5.96
N ARG A 544 -41.12 0.19 -7.00
CA ARG A 544 -41.61 -0.41 -8.27
C ARG A 544 -41.93 -1.90 -8.16
N GLY A 545 -41.67 -2.54 -7.01
CA GLY A 545 -41.91 -3.96 -6.77
C GLY A 545 -40.75 -4.86 -7.22
N GLY A 546 -39.52 -4.33 -7.25
CA GLY A 546 -38.31 -5.14 -7.39
C GLY A 546 -37.90 -5.82 -6.08
N GLU A 547 -37.25 -6.98 -6.18
CA GLU A 547 -36.68 -7.69 -5.03
C GLU A 547 -35.17 -7.43 -4.96
N LEU A 548 -34.69 -6.91 -3.83
CA LEU A 548 -33.30 -6.56 -3.60
C LEU A 548 -32.68 -7.45 -2.52
N GLU A 549 -31.51 -8.01 -2.81
CA GLU A 549 -30.64 -8.70 -1.86
C GLU A 549 -29.26 -8.04 -1.84
N VAL A 550 -28.71 -7.80 -0.65
CA VAL A 550 -27.34 -7.29 -0.49
C VAL A 550 -26.53 -8.29 0.32
N VAL A 551 -25.50 -8.85 -0.31
CA VAL A 551 -24.56 -9.81 0.29
C VAL A 551 -23.29 -9.05 0.67
N MET A 552 -23.08 -8.88 1.96
CA MET A 552 -21.89 -8.20 2.49
C MET A 552 -20.65 -9.10 2.43
N GLY A 553 -19.56 -8.59 1.87
CA GLY A 553 -18.25 -9.26 1.81
C GLY A 553 -17.66 -9.32 0.40
N ASP A 554 -16.54 -10.03 0.26
CA ASP A 554 -15.91 -10.23 -1.05
C ASP A 554 -16.81 -11.07 -1.97
N ALA A 555 -17.11 -10.53 -3.15
CA ALA A 555 -18.05 -11.11 -4.09
C ALA A 555 -17.61 -12.50 -4.59
N ARG A 556 -16.31 -12.69 -4.85
CA ARG A 556 -15.80 -13.98 -5.34
C ARG A 556 -15.94 -15.04 -4.27
N LEU A 557 -15.60 -14.74 -3.02
CA LEU A 557 -15.76 -15.69 -1.91
C LEU A 557 -17.24 -16.01 -1.62
N ALA A 558 -18.12 -15.01 -1.72
CA ALA A 558 -19.56 -15.21 -1.55
C ALA A 558 -20.13 -16.11 -2.66
N LEU A 559 -19.80 -15.82 -3.92
CA LEU A 559 -20.20 -16.62 -5.07
C LEU A 559 -19.63 -18.04 -4.98
N GLU A 560 -18.35 -18.22 -4.65
CA GLU A 560 -17.70 -19.54 -4.48
C GLU A 560 -18.55 -20.48 -3.60
N ARG A 561 -19.07 -19.96 -2.48
CA ARG A 561 -19.87 -20.69 -1.49
C ARG A 561 -21.34 -20.85 -1.88
N ALA A 562 -21.89 -19.90 -2.64
CA ALA A 562 -23.30 -19.89 -2.97
C ALA A 562 -23.67 -21.00 -3.97
N PRO A 563 -24.91 -21.53 -3.91
CA PRO A 563 -25.45 -22.30 -5.02
C PRO A 563 -25.57 -21.43 -6.28
N SER A 564 -25.77 -22.07 -7.44
CA SER A 564 -25.96 -21.35 -8.70
C SER A 564 -27.11 -20.34 -8.58
N GLN A 565 -26.84 -19.11 -8.99
CA GLN A 565 -27.80 -18.00 -8.88
C GLN A 565 -28.63 -17.79 -10.15
N GLN A 566 -28.31 -18.49 -11.25
CA GLN A 566 -29.03 -18.40 -12.52
C GLN A 566 -29.22 -16.97 -13.02
N PHE A 567 -28.15 -16.17 -13.02
CA PHE A 567 -28.17 -14.79 -13.48
C PHE A 567 -28.41 -14.71 -15.00
N ASP A 568 -29.28 -13.78 -15.38
CA ASP A 568 -29.44 -13.32 -16.76
C ASP A 568 -28.35 -12.30 -17.12
N VAL A 569 -27.98 -11.44 -16.17
CA VAL A 569 -26.88 -10.49 -16.29
C VAL A 569 -26.06 -10.47 -15.00
N LEU A 570 -24.73 -10.50 -15.12
CA LEU A 570 -23.79 -10.31 -14.02
C LEU A 570 -22.85 -9.15 -14.35
N LEU A 571 -22.90 -8.09 -13.55
CA LEU A 571 -22.06 -6.91 -13.70
C LEU A 571 -20.84 -7.01 -12.78
N LEU A 572 -19.63 -6.84 -13.34
CA LEU A 572 -18.38 -6.75 -12.60
C LEU A 572 -17.95 -5.29 -12.54
N ASP A 573 -18.31 -4.63 -11.44
CA ASP A 573 -18.14 -3.20 -11.22
C ASP A 573 -17.59 -2.91 -9.80
N ALA A 574 -16.58 -3.68 -9.41
CA ALA A 574 -15.92 -3.54 -8.11
C ALA A 574 -14.63 -2.70 -8.16
N PHE A 575 -14.48 -1.87 -9.20
CA PHE A 575 -13.31 -1.02 -9.37
C PHE A 575 -13.45 0.22 -8.50
N SER A 576 -12.57 0.37 -7.50
CA SER A 576 -12.51 1.58 -6.69
C SER A 576 -11.53 2.57 -7.34
N GLY A 577 -12.02 3.39 -8.27
CA GLY A 577 -11.17 4.24 -9.11
C GLY A 577 -10.26 3.40 -10.01
N ASP A 578 -8.96 3.73 -10.12
CA ASP A 578 -8.01 2.93 -10.90
C ASP A 578 -7.49 1.67 -10.17
N SER A 579 -7.99 1.36 -8.96
CA SER A 579 -7.59 0.15 -8.23
C SER A 579 -8.30 -1.07 -8.78
N VAL A 580 -7.52 -1.99 -9.33
CA VAL A 580 -8.02 -3.20 -10.00
C VAL A 580 -8.06 -4.37 -9.02
N PRO A 581 -9.24 -4.96 -8.75
CA PRO A 581 -9.35 -6.17 -7.96
C PRO A 581 -8.91 -7.37 -8.80
N VAL A 582 -7.59 -7.57 -8.91
CA VAL A 582 -6.97 -8.60 -9.76
C VAL A 582 -7.55 -10.00 -9.54
N HIS A 583 -7.93 -10.32 -8.31
CA HIS A 583 -8.53 -11.60 -7.95
C HIS A 583 -9.90 -11.85 -8.58
N LEU A 584 -10.61 -10.81 -9.02
CA LEU A 584 -11.90 -10.91 -9.71
C LEU A 584 -11.74 -11.14 -11.23
N LEU A 585 -10.52 -11.01 -11.77
CA LEU A 585 -10.22 -11.10 -13.20
C LEU A 585 -9.41 -12.34 -13.59
N THR A 586 -9.27 -13.30 -12.68
CA THR A 586 -8.57 -14.57 -12.92
C THR A 586 -9.47 -15.58 -13.61
N ARG A 587 -8.90 -16.54 -14.34
CA ARG A 587 -9.63 -17.66 -14.94
C ARG A 587 -10.52 -18.37 -13.91
N GLU A 588 -9.99 -18.65 -12.71
CA GLU A 588 -10.75 -19.30 -11.63
C GLU A 588 -11.94 -18.44 -11.16
N ALA A 589 -11.83 -17.12 -11.17
CA ALA A 589 -12.95 -16.23 -10.88
C ALA A 589 -14.04 -16.31 -11.97
N PHE A 590 -13.66 -16.32 -13.25
CA PHE A 590 -14.63 -16.49 -14.34
C PHE A 590 -15.28 -17.88 -14.38
N GLU A 591 -14.57 -18.95 -13.97
CA GLU A 591 -15.16 -20.27 -13.76
C GLU A 591 -16.26 -20.24 -12.68
N ILE A 592 -16.03 -19.51 -11.59
CA ILE A 592 -17.05 -19.27 -10.56
C ILE A 592 -18.24 -18.52 -11.18
N TYR A 593 -18.01 -17.42 -11.90
CA TYR A 593 -19.07 -16.63 -12.52
C TYR A 593 -19.92 -17.47 -13.48
N GLN A 594 -19.29 -18.26 -14.35
CA GLN A 594 -19.96 -19.14 -15.31
C GLN A 594 -20.95 -20.11 -14.64
N ARG A 595 -20.60 -20.65 -13.46
CA ARG A 595 -21.50 -21.52 -12.67
C ARG A 595 -22.78 -20.81 -12.22
N HIS A 596 -22.76 -19.49 -12.07
CA HIS A 596 -23.92 -18.69 -11.66
C HIS A 596 -24.74 -18.16 -12.83
N MET A 597 -24.30 -18.30 -14.09
CA MET A 597 -25.03 -17.79 -15.26
C MET A 597 -26.05 -18.79 -15.82
N LYS A 598 -27.12 -18.28 -16.44
CA LYS A 598 -27.97 -19.06 -17.35
C LYS A 598 -27.22 -19.35 -18.68
N PRO A 599 -27.64 -20.35 -19.50
CA PRO A 599 -26.98 -20.72 -20.77
C PRO A 599 -26.82 -19.61 -21.84
N GLY A 600 -27.44 -18.44 -21.68
CA GLY A 600 -27.25 -17.25 -22.52
C GLY A 600 -27.06 -15.97 -21.71
N GLY A 601 -26.77 -16.09 -20.42
CA GLY A 601 -26.57 -14.94 -19.54
C GLY A 601 -25.33 -14.14 -19.94
N ILE A 602 -25.37 -12.84 -19.67
CA ILE A 602 -24.33 -11.89 -20.09
C ILE A 602 -23.49 -11.50 -18.88
N ILE A 603 -22.17 -11.69 -18.95
CA ILE A 603 -21.22 -11.14 -17.99
C ILE A 603 -20.69 -9.83 -18.56
N VAL A 604 -20.83 -8.74 -17.81
CA VAL A 604 -20.34 -7.42 -18.21
C VAL A 604 -19.15 -7.05 -17.34
N VAL A 605 -18.00 -6.82 -17.95
CA VAL A 605 -16.76 -6.46 -17.25
C VAL A 605 -16.45 -4.99 -17.50
N HIS A 606 -16.47 -4.18 -16.44
CA HIS A 606 -15.99 -2.80 -16.49
C HIS A 606 -14.47 -2.82 -16.70
N CYS A 607 -13.98 -2.25 -17.79
CA CYS A 607 -12.56 -2.24 -18.17
C CYS A 607 -11.97 -0.83 -18.27
N THR A 608 -12.77 0.22 -18.01
CA THR A 608 -12.32 1.61 -17.99
C THR A 608 -11.19 1.79 -16.98
N ASN A 609 -9.99 2.06 -17.47
CA ASN A 609 -8.84 2.35 -16.64
C ASN A 609 -7.86 3.23 -17.41
N ARG A 610 -7.26 4.21 -16.73
CA ARG A 610 -6.33 5.15 -17.37
C ARG A 610 -4.95 4.54 -17.67
N TYR A 611 -4.54 3.52 -16.93
CA TYR A 611 -3.15 3.04 -16.94
C TYR A 611 -3.02 1.56 -17.34
N LEU A 612 -4.13 0.82 -17.40
CA LEU A 612 -4.12 -0.64 -17.53
C LEU A 612 -5.07 -1.12 -18.63
N ALA A 613 -4.56 -1.94 -19.56
CA ALA A 613 -5.33 -2.53 -20.65
C ALA A 613 -6.18 -3.73 -20.17
N LEU A 614 -7.16 -3.48 -19.28
CA LEU A 614 -7.97 -4.53 -18.63
C LEU A 614 -8.81 -5.35 -19.61
N ALA A 615 -9.24 -4.74 -20.72
CA ALA A 615 -9.99 -5.44 -21.77
C ALA A 615 -9.22 -6.67 -22.29
N SER A 616 -7.88 -6.58 -22.43
CA SER A 616 -7.05 -7.71 -22.87
C SER A 616 -7.13 -8.90 -21.90
N VAL A 617 -7.20 -8.65 -20.59
CA VAL A 617 -7.33 -9.68 -19.56
C VAL A 617 -8.71 -10.35 -19.63
N ALA A 618 -9.77 -9.54 -19.75
CA ALA A 618 -11.14 -10.05 -19.87
C ALA A 618 -11.34 -10.89 -21.14
N LEU A 619 -10.82 -10.43 -22.28
CA LEU A 619 -10.86 -11.18 -23.54
C LEU A 619 -10.11 -12.51 -23.44
N LYS A 620 -8.95 -12.53 -22.77
CA LYS A 620 -8.17 -13.76 -22.58
C LYS A 620 -8.91 -14.79 -21.72
N ALA A 621 -9.55 -14.34 -20.64
CA ALA A 621 -10.38 -15.20 -19.79
C ALA A 621 -11.63 -15.71 -20.52
N ALA A 622 -12.25 -14.87 -21.34
CA ALA A 622 -13.38 -15.26 -22.18
C ALA A 622 -13.00 -16.39 -23.15
N GLN A 623 -11.87 -16.22 -23.85
CA GLN A 623 -11.36 -17.18 -24.82
C GLN A 623 -11.12 -18.55 -24.19
N SER A 624 -10.54 -18.61 -22.99
CA SER A 624 -10.20 -19.89 -22.35
C SER A 624 -11.40 -20.66 -21.82
N LEU A 625 -12.50 -19.97 -21.53
CA LEU A 625 -13.77 -20.56 -21.07
C LEU A 625 -14.79 -20.74 -22.20
N GLY A 626 -14.42 -20.40 -23.45
CA GLY A 626 -15.26 -20.59 -24.64
C GLY A 626 -16.38 -19.56 -24.78
N TYR A 627 -16.29 -18.42 -24.10
CA TYR A 627 -17.21 -17.30 -24.32
C TYR A 627 -16.89 -16.58 -25.63
N HIS A 628 -17.94 -16.03 -26.25
CA HIS A 628 -17.80 -15.03 -27.29
C HIS A 628 -17.93 -13.63 -26.66
N THR A 629 -17.32 -12.64 -27.29
CA THR A 629 -17.21 -11.30 -26.70
C THR A 629 -17.60 -10.19 -27.67
N THR A 630 -18.12 -9.10 -27.11
CA THR A 630 -18.18 -7.80 -27.77
C THR A 630 -17.60 -6.74 -26.84
N ARG A 631 -16.82 -5.80 -27.38
CA ARG A 631 -16.23 -4.68 -26.63
C ARG A 631 -16.95 -3.40 -27.01
N ILE A 632 -17.45 -2.69 -26.00
CA ILE A 632 -18.21 -1.45 -26.19
C ILE A 632 -17.50 -0.36 -25.39
N GLY A 633 -16.87 0.57 -26.10
CA GLY A 633 -16.26 1.77 -25.55
C GLY A 633 -17.04 3.01 -25.95
N THR A 634 -17.14 3.97 -25.05
CA THR A 634 -17.82 5.25 -25.26
C THR A 634 -16.89 6.40 -24.90
N ASP A 635 -16.89 7.45 -25.71
CA ASP A 635 -16.21 8.71 -25.38
C ASP A 635 -17.07 9.52 -24.39
N GLU A 636 -16.52 10.59 -23.83
CA GLU A 636 -17.26 11.50 -22.95
C GLU A 636 -18.38 12.23 -23.72
N ASP A 637 -19.61 12.19 -23.21
CA ASP A 637 -20.78 12.87 -23.82
C ASP A 637 -21.76 13.38 -22.75
N GLY A 638 -21.70 14.68 -22.45
CA GLY A 638 -22.53 15.31 -21.41
C GLY A 638 -22.26 14.75 -20.02
N ASP A 639 -23.29 14.18 -19.38
CA ASP A 639 -23.19 13.54 -18.05
C ASP A 639 -22.62 12.11 -18.09
N HIS A 640 -22.19 11.63 -19.26
CA HIS A 640 -21.64 10.30 -19.47
C HIS A 640 -20.11 10.33 -19.52
N GLU A 641 -19.50 9.56 -18.62
CA GLU A 641 -18.06 9.38 -18.54
C GLU A 641 -17.55 8.49 -19.69
N ILE A 642 -16.25 8.58 -19.98
CA ILE A 642 -15.56 7.61 -20.83
C ILE A 642 -15.77 6.22 -20.24
N THR A 643 -16.21 5.26 -21.06
CA THR A 643 -16.36 3.86 -20.63
C THR A 643 -15.71 2.89 -21.57
N ASP A 644 -15.23 1.76 -21.05
CA ASP A 644 -14.81 0.60 -21.82
C ASP A 644 -15.33 -0.66 -21.15
N TYR A 645 -16.13 -1.45 -21.87
CA TYR A 645 -16.74 -2.68 -21.37
C TYR A 645 -16.44 -3.86 -22.28
N VAL A 646 -16.13 -5.00 -21.68
CA VAL A 646 -16.12 -6.30 -22.37
C VAL A 646 -17.32 -7.12 -21.91
N LEU A 647 -18.17 -7.50 -22.85
CA LEU A 647 -19.35 -8.32 -22.60
C LEU A 647 -19.07 -9.74 -23.08
N LEU A 648 -19.24 -10.71 -22.20
CA LEU A 648 -19.03 -12.14 -22.47
C LEU A 648 -20.38 -12.85 -22.46
N THR A 649 -20.70 -13.60 -23.51
CA THR A 649 -21.92 -14.42 -23.58
C THR A 649 -21.79 -15.57 -24.58
N HIS A 650 -22.66 -16.57 -24.47
CA HIS A 650 -22.88 -17.58 -25.50
C HIS A 650 -24.08 -17.24 -26.41
N ASP A 651 -24.77 -16.11 -26.17
CA ASP A 651 -25.86 -15.63 -27.00
C ASP A 651 -25.34 -14.94 -28.27
N GLU A 652 -25.31 -15.67 -29.37
CA GLU A 652 -24.89 -15.15 -30.69
C GLU A 652 -25.82 -14.02 -31.20
N ALA A 653 -27.11 -14.06 -30.86
CA ALA A 653 -28.06 -13.03 -31.30
C ALA A 653 -27.79 -11.70 -30.61
N PHE A 654 -27.46 -11.73 -29.31
CA PHE A 654 -27.02 -10.55 -28.57
C PHE A 654 -25.76 -9.94 -29.20
N LEU A 655 -24.76 -10.76 -29.53
CA LEU A 655 -23.50 -10.29 -30.11
C LEU A 655 -23.68 -9.69 -31.51
N GLN A 656 -24.53 -10.29 -32.35
CA GLN A 656 -24.86 -9.75 -33.67
C GLN A 656 -25.60 -8.42 -33.58
N ALA A 657 -26.48 -8.26 -32.58
CA ALA A 657 -27.19 -6.99 -32.33
C ALA A 657 -26.28 -5.91 -31.73
N ASN A 658 -25.16 -6.28 -31.11
CA ASN A 658 -24.22 -5.39 -30.44
C ASN A 658 -22.79 -5.63 -30.95
N PRO A 659 -22.48 -5.30 -32.22
CA PRO A 659 -21.14 -5.47 -32.75
C PRO A 659 -20.12 -4.63 -31.95
N PRO A 660 -18.84 -5.02 -31.94
CA PRO A 660 -17.80 -4.26 -31.26
C PRO A 660 -17.76 -2.81 -31.74
N GLU A 661 -17.76 -1.89 -30.79
CA GLU A 661 -17.81 -0.46 -31.03
C GLU A 661 -16.97 0.22 -29.94
N SER A 662 -15.73 0.57 -30.26
CA SER A 662 -14.82 1.22 -29.31
C SER A 662 -14.03 2.31 -30.04
N PRO A 663 -14.06 3.56 -29.56
CA PRO A 663 -13.24 4.63 -30.10
C PRO A 663 -11.75 4.44 -29.76
N PHE A 664 -11.44 3.63 -28.75
CA PHE A 664 -10.07 3.34 -28.33
C PHE A 664 -9.38 2.40 -29.32
N ALA A 665 -8.12 2.69 -29.64
CA ALA A 665 -7.30 1.80 -30.46
C ALA A 665 -7.30 0.38 -29.88
N GLU A 666 -7.30 -0.63 -30.74
CA GLU A 666 -7.11 -2.04 -30.36
C GLU A 666 -5.70 -2.23 -29.79
N ILE A 667 -5.48 -1.85 -28.53
CA ILE A 667 -4.31 -2.31 -27.77
C ILE A 667 -4.68 -3.67 -27.18
N GLU A 668 -4.86 -4.66 -28.06
CA GLU A 668 -4.84 -6.06 -27.64
C GLU A 668 -3.39 -6.41 -27.30
N LEU A 669 -3.05 -6.31 -26.02
CA LEU A 669 -1.79 -6.82 -25.53
C LEU A 669 -1.85 -8.35 -25.55
N ASP A 670 -0.81 -9.01 -26.06
CA ASP A 670 -0.64 -10.46 -25.90
C ASP A 670 -0.28 -10.76 -24.44
N VAL A 671 -1.32 -10.82 -23.60
CA VAL A 671 -1.20 -11.04 -22.16
C VAL A 671 -1.32 -12.52 -21.85
N PRO A 672 -0.52 -13.06 -20.91
CA PRO A 672 -0.73 -14.41 -20.43
C PRO A 672 -2.09 -14.48 -19.72
N GLU A 673 -2.70 -15.66 -19.75
CA GLU A 673 -3.92 -15.91 -18.97
C GLU A 673 -3.63 -15.67 -17.48
N TRP A 674 -4.43 -14.79 -16.87
CA TRP A 674 -4.38 -14.55 -15.44
C TRP A 674 -5.02 -15.69 -14.67
N THR A 675 -4.29 -16.20 -13.69
CA THR A 675 -4.74 -17.24 -12.75
C THR A 675 -4.51 -16.76 -11.33
N ASP A 676 -5.11 -17.42 -10.34
CA ASP A 676 -4.83 -17.18 -8.93
C ASP A 676 -3.34 -17.26 -8.59
N ARG A 677 -2.61 -18.07 -9.35
CA ARG A 677 -1.17 -18.29 -9.14
C ARG A 677 -0.30 -17.35 -9.96
N ARG A 678 -0.80 -16.76 -11.03
CA ARG A 678 -0.02 -15.91 -11.93
C ARG A 678 -0.89 -14.79 -12.50
N HIS A 679 -0.63 -13.59 -12.04
CA HIS A 679 -1.21 -12.33 -12.50
C HIS A 679 -0.19 -11.23 -12.19
N ASN A 680 -0.15 -10.17 -12.99
CA ASN A 680 0.82 -9.10 -12.85
C ASN A 680 0.35 -7.85 -13.61
N LEU A 681 0.29 -6.71 -12.92
CA LEU A 681 -0.13 -5.43 -13.51
C LEU A 681 0.89 -4.87 -14.51
N PHE A 682 2.17 -5.23 -14.40
CA PHE A 682 3.23 -4.69 -15.27
C PHE A 682 3.10 -5.13 -16.73
N GLU A 683 2.55 -6.33 -16.99
CA GLU A 683 2.34 -6.84 -18.35
C GLU A 683 1.20 -6.14 -19.09
N ILE A 684 0.31 -5.47 -18.35
CA ILE A 684 -0.87 -4.78 -18.90
C ILE A 684 -0.80 -3.27 -18.76
N LEU A 685 0.35 -2.73 -18.34
CA LEU A 685 0.56 -1.30 -18.21
C LEU A 685 0.54 -0.66 -19.60
N GLU A 686 -0.37 0.29 -19.81
CA GLU A 686 -0.44 1.03 -21.06
C GLU A 686 0.83 1.87 -21.23
N LYS A 687 1.42 1.77 -22.42
CA LYS A 687 2.59 2.58 -22.79
C LYS A 687 2.06 3.88 -23.38
N GLU A 688 1.86 4.88 -22.53
CA GLU A 688 1.71 6.27 -23.00
C GLU A 688 2.94 6.73 -23.80
#